data_AF-A0A852ZX49-F1
#
_entry.id   AF-A0A852ZX49-F1
#
_cell.length_a   1.000
_cell.length_b   1.000
_cell.length_c   1.000
_cell.angle_alpha   90.00
_cell.angle_beta   90.00
_cell.angle_gamma   90.00
#
_symmetry.space_group_name_H-M   'P 1'
#
loop_
_entity.id
_entity.type
_entity.pdbx_description
1 polymer ?
#
loop_
_entity_poly.entity_id
_entity_poly.type
_entity_poly.pdbx_seq_one_letter_code
_entity_poly.pdbx_strand_id
1 'polypeptide(L)'
;MLAMLLAALDQTIVSTALPTIASELGGLEHLSWVVTAYLLASTVATPLWGKLGDMYGRKRFFQAAIVIFLIGSALCGIAGSMPELIAFRALQGLGGGGLMVLTQAIIGDVVPPRDRGRYQGLFGAVFGVSSVLGPLLGGLFVDHLSWRWVFYVNLPLGAAALLAIAVVLSPRGGPVRHRIDYAGTVLLAAIATCLVLVASLGGSTWAWGSAQVVGLLVLAALLTAVFVPVERRAPEPVLPLKMFRLRVFTVCALISFVVGFAMFGALTFIPTFLQVVDGVSPTMSGVHMLPMVLGMLLTSIGSGQIISRTGRYRLFPIIGTAVTAGALLLLSTMDETTGAWTRSLYFLALGLGLGLVMQVLVVAVQNVVDYRDLGTATSGVTFFRSIGASFGTAVFGAIFASRLTDHLADALRGVVLPPGFDPSAAQSDPRLSEALPPAVQRDFLHAYAESIGNVFLYAVPVALAAFLLSWLLKEVPLRSGIETTDIGETVPPGPTQRSSAEELARGLSELASHRAGRELYRAMVRRAGLDVDTGAAWMLFRLRRMGRASPAELVWGRRWSEAETDNFAAQLAALDLVRLDDGALVCTPEGELACERLIEARREVLAEALREWDADADPEFHRLLVSINRSSAGCDREHPMYDLAEPRGPRHARR
;
A
#
# COMPACT_ATOMS: atom_id res chain seq x y z
N MET A 1 0.49 10.47 -0.53
CA MET A 1 1.80 10.94 -1.03
C MET A 1 2.58 11.67 0.05
N LEU A 2 2.07 12.78 0.62
CA LEU A 2 2.78 13.52 1.69
C LEU A 2 3.20 12.63 2.88
N ALA A 3 2.30 11.78 3.37
CA ALA A 3 2.60 10.80 4.43
C ALA A 3 3.68 9.77 4.06
N MET A 4 3.81 9.45 2.77
CA MET A 4 4.85 8.54 2.30
C MET A 4 6.17 9.26 2.08
N LEU A 5 6.15 10.52 1.63
CA LEU A 5 7.33 11.39 1.59
C LEU A 5 7.90 11.54 2.99
N LEU A 6 7.05 11.75 3.99
CA LEU A 6 7.42 11.79 5.41
C LEU A 6 8.17 10.52 5.85
N ALA A 7 7.61 9.34 5.58
CA ALA A 7 8.23 8.07 5.96
C ALA A 7 9.54 7.79 5.21
N ALA A 8 9.59 8.07 3.91
CA ALA A 8 10.77 7.82 3.07
C ALA A 8 11.90 8.82 3.34
N LEU A 9 11.56 10.10 3.59
CA LEU A 9 12.54 11.14 3.93
C LEU A 9 13.20 10.83 5.28
N ASP A 10 12.44 10.40 6.28
CA ASP A 10 12.97 10.06 7.61
C ASP A 10 14.04 8.94 7.57
N GLN A 11 13.86 7.94 6.70
CA GLN A 11 14.84 6.88 6.53
C GLN A 11 16.17 7.39 5.93
N THR A 12 16.10 8.36 5.03
CA THR A 12 17.27 8.83 4.26
C THR A 12 17.97 10.04 4.89
N ILE A 13 17.25 10.87 5.66
CA ILE A 13 17.80 12.06 6.31
C ILE A 13 18.59 11.71 7.59
N VAL A 14 18.19 10.66 8.31
CA VAL A 14 18.84 10.28 9.57
C VAL A 14 20.24 9.74 9.31
N SER A 15 20.47 9.02 8.21
CA SER A 15 21.77 8.40 7.93
C SER A 15 22.91 9.40 7.81
N THR A 16 22.65 10.62 7.33
CA THR A 16 23.68 11.66 7.21
C THR A 16 23.99 12.36 8.54
N ALA A 17 23.06 12.32 9.50
CA ALA A 17 23.25 12.92 10.82
C ALA A 17 23.83 11.95 11.86
N LEU A 18 23.83 10.64 11.59
CA LEU A 18 24.31 9.61 12.52
C LEU A 18 25.70 9.89 13.11
N PRO A 19 26.74 10.30 12.34
CA PRO A 19 28.06 10.57 12.91
C PRO A 19 28.03 11.70 13.94
N THR A 20 27.31 12.79 13.64
CA THR A 20 27.17 13.95 14.55
C THR A 20 26.39 13.56 15.81
N ILE A 21 25.30 12.80 15.66
CA ILE A 21 24.50 12.28 16.78
C ILE A 21 25.39 11.48 17.75
N ALA A 22 26.24 10.58 17.22
CA ALA A 22 27.18 9.83 18.05
C ALA A 22 28.23 10.70 18.73
N SER A 23 28.73 11.72 18.03
CA SER A 23 29.74 12.61 18.61
C SER A 23 29.19 13.43 19.79
N GLU A 24 27.91 13.82 19.75
CA GLU A 24 27.27 14.63 20.79
C GLU A 24 26.69 13.79 21.95
N LEU A 25 26.05 12.66 21.65
CA LEU A 25 25.38 11.82 22.66
C LEU A 25 26.28 10.71 23.22
N GLY A 26 27.45 10.49 22.62
CA GLY A 26 28.30 9.35 22.91
C GLY A 26 27.69 8.02 22.44
N GLY A 27 28.33 6.90 22.83
CA GLY A 27 27.81 5.57 22.54
C GLY A 27 27.92 5.16 21.06
N LEU A 28 29.12 5.30 20.47
CA LEU A 28 29.43 4.84 19.10
C LEU A 28 29.03 3.38 18.87
N GLU A 29 29.18 2.53 19.90
CA GLU A 29 28.76 1.13 19.91
C GLU A 29 27.25 0.91 19.71
N HIS A 30 26.43 1.94 19.92
CA HIS A 30 24.97 1.90 19.78
C HIS A 30 24.47 2.57 18.49
N LEU A 31 25.35 3.08 17.62
CA LEU A 31 24.95 3.76 16.38
C LEU A 31 24.08 2.91 15.46
N SER A 32 24.46 1.64 15.28
CA SER A 32 23.72 0.70 14.44
C SER A 32 22.29 0.47 14.95
N TRP A 33 22.07 0.59 16.25
CA TRP A 33 20.76 0.41 16.87
C TRP A 33 19.77 1.52 16.54
N VAL A 34 20.23 2.73 16.22
CA VAL A 34 19.34 3.87 15.85
C VAL A 34 18.56 3.57 14.57
N VAL A 35 19.20 2.92 13.59
CA VAL A 35 18.56 2.48 12.34
C VAL A 35 17.84 1.15 12.55
N THR A 36 18.49 0.21 13.25
CA THR A 36 17.95 -1.14 13.48
C THR A 36 16.64 -1.11 14.25
N ALA A 37 16.53 -0.31 15.30
CA ALA A 37 15.32 -0.22 16.12
C ALA A 37 14.12 0.32 15.32
N TYR A 38 14.36 1.31 14.46
CA TYR A 38 13.32 1.82 13.56
C TYR A 38 12.90 0.77 12.52
N LEU A 39 13.86 0.11 11.85
CA LEU A 39 13.58 -0.92 10.85
C LEU A 39 12.86 -2.13 11.47
N LEU A 40 13.28 -2.54 12.66
CA LEU A 40 12.66 -3.61 13.43
C LEU A 40 11.21 -3.26 13.78
N ALA A 41 10.99 -2.11 14.42
CA ALA A 41 9.65 -1.68 14.82
C ALA A 41 8.72 -1.47 13.62
N SER A 42 9.21 -0.87 12.53
CA SER A 42 8.42 -0.67 11.31
C SER A 42 8.07 -1.99 10.62
N THR A 43 9.00 -2.95 10.58
CA THR A 43 8.77 -4.29 10.00
C THR A 43 7.72 -5.06 10.80
N VAL A 44 7.82 -5.04 12.13
CA VAL A 44 6.86 -5.70 13.03
C VAL A 44 5.47 -5.07 12.95
N ALA A 45 5.40 -3.73 12.89
CA ALA A 45 4.12 -3.02 12.88
C ALA A 45 3.39 -3.10 11.52
N THR A 46 4.10 -3.35 10.43
CA THR A 46 3.58 -3.34 9.05
C THR A 46 2.34 -4.23 8.88
N PRO A 47 2.37 -5.55 9.19
CA PRO A 47 1.18 -6.41 9.10
C PRO A 47 0.02 -5.95 10.00
N LEU A 48 0.36 -5.51 11.21
CA LEU A 48 -0.61 -5.09 12.22
C LEU A 48 -1.42 -3.89 11.74
N TRP A 49 -0.77 -2.87 11.17
CA TRP A 49 -1.45 -1.72 10.58
C TRP A 49 -2.34 -2.12 9.40
N GLY A 50 -1.89 -3.02 8.55
CA GLY A 50 -2.69 -3.55 7.44
C GLY A 50 -4.01 -4.15 7.92
N LYS A 51 -3.93 -5.05 8.91
CA LYS A 51 -5.09 -5.74 9.49
C LYS A 51 -6.01 -4.81 10.27
N LEU A 52 -5.46 -3.97 11.15
CA LEU A 52 -6.25 -3.04 11.97
C LEU A 52 -6.96 -2.00 11.09
N GLY A 53 -6.30 -1.55 10.01
CA GLY A 53 -6.89 -0.66 9.01
C GLY A 53 -8.05 -1.29 8.24
N ASP A 54 -7.96 -2.59 7.95
CA ASP A 54 -9.05 -3.36 7.31
C ASP A 54 -10.27 -3.52 8.26
N MET A 55 -10.04 -3.76 9.55
CA MET A 55 -11.10 -4.00 10.53
C MET A 55 -11.81 -2.72 11.00
N TYR A 56 -11.05 -1.73 11.47
CA TYR A 56 -11.62 -0.57 12.18
C TYR A 56 -11.67 0.70 11.32
N GLY A 57 -11.33 0.57 10.03
CA GLY A 57 -11.34 1.64 9.05
C GLY A 57 -9.98 2.35 8.91
N ARG A 58 -9.55 2.51 7.66
CA ARG A 58 -8.21 3.02 7.32
C ARG A 58 -7.95 4.44 7.79
N LYS A 59 -8.96 5.34 7.78
CA LYS A 59 -8.77 6.74 8.15
C LYS A 59 -8.19 6.87 9.57
N ARG A 60 -8.84 6.25 10.55
CA ARG A 60 -8.46 6.38 11.97
C ARG A 60 -7.09 5.80 12.24
N PHE A 61 -6.81 4.61 11.69
CA PHE A 61 -5.51 3.96 11.86
C PHE A 61 -4.38 4.69 11.13
N PHE A 62 -4.67 5.32 9.99
CA PHE A 62 -3.67 6.12 9.29
C PHE A 62 -3.35 7.42 10.04
N GLN A 63 -4.36 8.08 10.62
CA GLN A 63 -4.15 9.22 11.51
C GLN A 63 -3.36 8.81 12.77
N ALA A 64 -3.68 7.66 13.38
CA ALA A 64 -2.94 7.14 14.51
C ALA A 64 -1.47 6.85 14.16
N ALA A 65 -1.20 6.25 13.00
CA ALA A 65 0.16 6.01 12.53
C ALA A 65 0.95 7.32 12.35
N ILE A 66 0.33 8.37 11.78
CA ILE A 66 0.94 9.70 11.68
C ILE A 66 1.22 10.28 13.06
N VAL A 67 0.27 10.23 13.99
CA VAL A 67 0.45 10.79 15.33
C VAL A 67 1.57 10.07 16.09
N ILE A 68 1.60 8.73 16.06
CA ILE A 68 2.67 7.94 16.68
C ILE A 68 4.02 8.29 16.07
N PHE A 69 4.08 8.39 14.73
CA PHE A 69 5.29 8.80 14.03
C PHE A 69 5.76 10.20 14.45
N LEU A 70 4.84 11.17 14.52
CA LEU A 70 5.16 12.55 14.91
C LEU A 70 5.61 12.66 16.37
N ILE A 71 4.97 11.94 17.28
CA ILE A 71 5.38 11.85 18.68
C ILE A 71 6.77 11.24 18.77
N GLY A 72 7.01 10.11 18.10
CA GLY A 72 8.33 9.48 18.03
C GLY A 72 9.40 10.43 17.48
N SER A 73 9.09 11.18 16.42
CA SER A 73 9.99 12.18 15.84
C SER A 73 10.28 13.33 16.82
N ALA A 74 9.25 13.87 17.49
CA ALA A 74 9.44 14.91 18.50
C ALA A 74 10.31 14.42 19.66
N LEU A 75 10.09 13.19 20.12
CA LEU A 75 10.86 12.56 21.18
C LEU A 75 12.33 12.33 20.75
N CYS A 76 12.58 11.88 19.51
CA CYS A 76 13.94 11.77 18.98
C CYS A 76 14.66 13.14 18.97
N GLY A 77 13.95 14.21 18.61
CA GLY A 77 14.49 15.57 18.63
C GLY A 77 14.76 16.13 20.02
N ILE A 78 14.19 15.57 21.09
CA ILE A 78 14.49 15.96 22.48
C ILE A 78 15.44 14.99 23.19
N ALA A 79 15.83 13.87 22.56
CA ALA A 79 16.65 12.83 23.18
C ALA A 79 17.94 13.41 23.78
N GLY A 80 18.24 13.00 25.02
CA GLY A 80 19.44 13.41 25.77
C GLY A 80 20.50 12.31 25.86
N SER A 81 20.16 11.07 25.49
CA SER A 81 21.09 9.95 25.46
C SER A 81 20.83 9.00 24.29
N MET A 82 21.82 8.17 23.95
CA MET A 82 21.72 7.21 22.85
C MET A 82 20.64 6.12 23.09
N PRO A 83 20.50 5.54 24.30
CA PRO A 83 19.41 4.61 24.59
C PRO A 83 18.01 5.23 24.48
N GLU A 84 17.84 6.48 24.92
CA GLU A 84 16.58 7.22 24.73
C GLU A 84 16.27 7.42 23.24
N LEU A 85 17.26 7.83 22.45
CA LEU A 85 17.11 7.99 21.00
C LEU A 85 16.69 6.67 20.34
N ILE A 86 17.29 5.54 20.73
CA ILE A 86 16.93 4.21 20.21
C ILE A 86 15.50 3.84 20.58
N ALA A 87 15.08 4.08 21.83
CA ALA A 87 13.70 3.82 22.26
C ALA A 87 12.69 4.69 21.50
N PHE A 88 13.00 5.97 21.29
CA PHE A 88 12.15 6.89 20.53
C PHE A 88 12.14 6.54 19.04
N ARG A 89 13.24 6.05 18.46
CA ARG A 89 13.29 5.52 17.09
C ARG A 89 12.46 4.26 16.93
N ALA A 90 12.43 3.38 17.93
CA ALA A 90 11.51 2.24 17.92
C ALA A 90 10.05 2.71 17.90
N LEU A 91 9.68 3.66 18.76
CA LEU A 91 8.34 4.25 18.78
C LEU A 91 7.99 4.92 17.43
N GLN A 92 8.91 5.68 16.86
CA GLN A 92 8.75 6.32 15.55
C GLN A 92 8.56 5.27 14.44
N GLY A 93 9.34 4.18 14.48
CA GLY A 93 9.26 3.05 13.55
C GLY A 93 7.90 2.37 13.57
N LEU A 94 7.27 2.23 14.74
CA LEU A 94 5.89 1.73 14.85
C LEU A 94 4.93 2.56 13.99
N GLY A 95 5.03 3.89 14.01
CA GLY A 95 4.25 4.75 13.13
C GLY A 95 4.66 4.64 11.66
N GLY A 96 5.97 4.58 11.38
CA GLY A 96 6.54 4.55 10.03
C GLY A 96 6.08 3.35 9.18
N GLY A 97 6.01 2.15 9.78
CA GLY A 97 5.46 0.97 9.10
C GLY A 97 4.00 1.17 8.67
N GLY A 98 3.21 1.82 9.52
CA GLY A 98 1.82 2.16 9.23
C GLY A 98 1.67 3.18 8.10
N LEU A 99 2.54 4.20 8.06
CA LEU A 99 2.54 5.20 6.99
C LEU A 99 2.74 4.57 5.61
N MET A 100 3.68 3.63 5.47
CA MET A 100 3.96 2.97 4.19
C MET A 100 2.80 2.07 3.76
N VAL A 101 2.33 1.19 4.64
CA VAL A 101 1.30 0.19 4.32
C VAL A 101 -0.07 0.81 4.11
N LEU A 102 -0.52 1.65 5.04
CA LEU A 102 -1.86 2.23 4.98
C LEU A 102 -1.98 3.20 3.81
N THR A 103 -0.92 3.89 3.41
CA THR A 103 -0.97 4.72 2.19
C THR A 103 -1.24 3.86 0.96
N GLN A 104 -0.54 2.72 0.80
CA GLN A 104 -0.76 1.81 -0.34
C GLN A 104 -2.15 1.18 -0.32
N ALA A 105 -2.67 0.87 0.87
CA ALA A 105 -4.00 0.30 1.03
C ALA A 105 -5.12 1.32 0.79
N ILE A 106 -4.98 2.57 1.28
CA ILE A 106 -5.93 3.67 1.02
C ILE A 106 -6.01 3.99 -0.47
N ILE A 107 -4.90 3.93 -1.21
CA ILE A 107 -4.95 4.09 -2.66
C ILE A 107 -5.81 3.01 -3.29
N GLY A 108 -5.72 1.77 -2.84
CA GLY A 108 -6.60 0.73 -3.36
C GLY A 108 -8.08 0.93 -3.02
N ASP A 109 -8.40 1.69 -1.96
CA ASP A 109 -9.78 2.04 -1.61
C ASP A 109 -10.37 3.18 -2.44
N VAL A 110 -9.53 4.12 -2.86
CA VAL A 110 -9.96 5.37 -3.52
C VAL A 110 -9.77 5.29 -5.03
N VAL A 111 -8.83 4.46 -5.49
CA VAL A 111 -8.42 4.35 -6.89
C VAL A 111 -8.85 2.98 -7.45
N PRO A 112 -9.62 2.95 -8.55
CA PRO A 112 -9.97 1.72 -9.25
C PRO A 112 -8.72 0.91 -9.61
N PRO A 113 -8.76 -0.44 -9.60
CA PRO A 113 -7.61 -1.30 -9.88
C PRO A 113 -6.85 -0.94 -11.15
N ARG A 114 -7.57 -0.53 -12.20
CA ARG A 114 -7.00 -0.07 -13.48
C ARG A 114 -6.16 1.19 -13.34
N ASP A 115 -6.52 2.15 -12.49
CA ASP A 115 -5.76 3.39 -12.31
C ASP A 115 -4.66 3.26 -11.25
N ARG A 116 -4.66 2.19 -10.43
CA ARG A 116 -3.65 1.99 -9.38
C ARG A 116 -2.24 2.02 -9.93
N GLY A 117 -2.00 1.47 -11.13
CA GLY A 117 -0.70 1.52 -11.80
C GLY A 117 -0.13 2.95 -11.89
N ARG A 118 -0.94 3.92 -12.34
CA ARG A 118 -0.54 5.34 -12.41
C ARG A 118 -0.15 5.91 -11.04
N TYR A 119 -0.93 5.65 -10.00
CA TYR A 119 -0.65 6.15 -8.65
C TYR A 119 0.53 5.45 -8.00
N GLN A 120 0.80 4.20 -8.39
CA GLN A 120 1.94 3.44 -7.91
C GLN A 120 3.26 3.94 -8.53
N GLY A 121 3.24 4.43 -9.77
CA GLY A 121 4.36 5.20 -10.33
C GLY A 121 4.74 6.43 -9.50
N LEU A 122 3.75 7.10 -8.92
CA LEU A 122 3.96 8.25 -8.03
C LEU A 122 4.64 7.86 -6.71
N PHE A 123 4.48 6.62 -6.25
CA PHE A 123 5.24 6.12 -5.10
C PHE A 123 6.72 5.99 -5.40
N GLY A 124 7.07 5.50 -6.59
CA GLY A 124 8.45 5.53 -7.08
C GLY A 124 8.99 6.95 -7.05
N ALA A 125 8.23 7.92 -7.60
CA ALA A 125 8.60 9.34 -7.62
C ALA A 125 8.90 9.90 -6.24
N VAL A 126 8.05 9.62 -5.26
CA VAL A 126 8.24 10.07 -3.87
C VAL A 126 9.51 9.45 -3.27
N PHE A 127 9.75 8.15 -3.45
CA PHE A 127 10.98 7.49 -2.98
C PHE A 127 12.22 8.10 -3.62
N GLY A 128 12.18 8.35 -4.93
CA GLY A 128 13.29 8.96 -5.65
C GLY A 128 13.59 10.36 -5.14
N VAL A 129 12.57 11.20 -4.99
CA VAL A 129 12.72 12.55 -4.44
C VAL A 129 13.23 12.52 -2.99
N SER A 130 12.69 11.65 -2.14
CA SER A 130 13.17 11.47 -0.75
C SER A 130 14.62 11.00 -0.65
N SER A 131 15.08 10.16 -1.58
CA SER A 131 16.46 9.67 -1.58
C SER A 131 17.50 10.77 -1.84
N VAL A 132 17.10 11.83 -2.54
CA VAL A 132 17.97 12.99 -2.85
C VAL A 132 17.79 14.08 -1.80
N LEU A 133 16.54 14.40 -1.46
CA LEU A 133 16.23 15.43 -0.47
C LEU A 133 16.72 15.05 0.93
N GLY A 134 16.71 13.77 1.30
CA GLY A 134 17.16 13.31 2.61
C GLY A 134 18.59 13.73 2.92
N PRO A 135 19.60 13.24 2.18
CA PRO A 135 20.98 13.61 2.43
C PRO A 135 21.25 15.12 2.32
N LEU A 136 20.63 15.81 1.36
CA LEU A 136 20.78 17.26 1.18
C LEU A 136 20.24 18.06 2.37
N LEU A 137 19.01 17.78 2.82
CA LEU A 137 18.42 18.46 3.98
C LEU A 137 19.12 18.05 5.27
N GLY A 138 19.51 16.78 5.41
CA GLY A 138 20.23 16.29 6.58
C GLY A 138 21.58 16.97 6.75
N GLY A 139 22.36 17.08 5.66
CA GLY A 139 23.62 17.83 5.65
C GLY A 139 23.41 19.30 5.99
N LEU A 140 22.45 19.98 5.32
CA LEU A 140 22.12 21.37 5.60
C LEU A 140 21.77 21.62 7.08
N PHE A 141 20.98 20.73 7.70
CA PHE A 141 20.58 20.86 9.09
C PHE A 141 21.71 20.58 10.07
N VAL A 142 22.57 19.61 9.78
CA VAL A 142 23.74 19.32 10.60
C VAL A 142 24.78 20.44 10.51
N ASP A 143 25.00 20.99 9.31
CA ASP A 143 26.02 22.00 9.05
C ASP A 143 25.63 23.40 9.57
N HIS A 144 24.34 23.77 9.51
CA HIS A 144 23.87 25.12 9.83
C HIS A 144 22.95 25.24 11.04
N LEU A 145 22.38 24.13 11.53
CA LEU A 145 21.48 24.12 12.68
C LEU A 145 21.96 23.13 13.75
N SER A 146 21.29 21.99 13.85
CA SER A 146 21.57 20.91 14.79
C SER A 146 20.97 19.64 14.21
N TRP A 147 21.57 18.48 14.50
CA TRP A 147 21.01 17.18 14.14
C TRP A 147 19.57 16.99 14.62
N ARG A 148 19.12 17.70 15.66
CA ARG A 148 17.74 17.60 16.19
C ARG A 148 16.70 18.02 15.14
N TRP A 149 17.05 18.94 14.24
CA TRP A 149 16.17 19.41 13.16
C TRP A 149 15.85 18.35 12.11
N VAL A 150 16.71 17.32 11.99
CA VAL A 150 16.47 16.13 11.19
C VAL A 150 15.18 15.42 11.61
N PHE A 151 14.85 15.48 12.90
CA PHE A 151 13.59 14.96 13.43
C PHE A 151 12.48 16.02 13.47
N TYR A 152 12.81 17.29 13.68
CA TYR A 152 11.77 18.34 13.72
C TYR A 152 11.15 18.65 12.37
N VAL A 153 11.86 18.46 11.25
CA VAL A 153 11.32 18.67 9.89
C VAL A 153 10.09 17.80 9.60
N ASN A 154 9.99 16.64 10.24
CA ASN A 154 8.87 15.72 10.10
C ASN A 154 7.57 16.28 10.72
N LEU A 155 7.66 17.11 11.77
CA LEU A 155 6.49 17.64 12.49
C LEU A 155 5.57 18.51 11.61
N PRO A 156 6.04 19.57 10.94
CA PRO A 156 5.18 20.39 10.09
C PRO A 156 4.61 19.59 8.92
N LEU A 157 5.43 18.70 8.34
CA LEU A 157 5.04 17.89 7.19
C LEU A 157 3.97 16.85 7.57
N GLY A 158 4.12 16.19 8.72
CA GLY A 158 3.13 15.27 9.25
C GLY A 158 1.87 15.96 9.76
N ALA A 159 1.97 17.16 10.34
CA ALA A 159 0.81 17.96 10.72
C ALA A 159 -0.03 18.35 9.48
N ALA A 160 0.62 18.77 8.41
CA ALA A 160 -0.04 19.04 7.13
C ALA A 160 -0.69 17.77 6.55
N ALA A 161 -0.02 16.61 6.62
CA ALA A 161 -0.61 15.34 6.20
C ALA A 161 -1.83 14.96 7.04
N LEU A 162 -1.73 15.10 8.37
CA LEU A 162 -2.80 14.80 9.31
C LEU A 162 -4.03 15.66 9.04
N LEU A 163 -3.84 16.97 8.84
CA LEU A 163 -4.89 17.92 8.52
C LEU A 163 -5.56 17.56 7.18
N ALA A 164 -4.77 17.30 6.14
CA ALA A 164 -5.29 16.93 4.82
C ALA A 164 -6.15 15.65 4.89
N ILE A 165 -5.69 14.64 5.63
CA ILE A 165 -6.44 13.37 5.81
C ILE A 165 -7.69 13.59 6.66
N ALA A 166 -7.60 14.42 7.70
CA ALA A 166 -8.73 14.72 8.56
C ALA A 166 -9.89 15.35 7.78
N VAL A 167 -9.57 16.30 6.89
CA VAL A 167 -10.55 17.05 6.08
C VAL A 167 -11.07 16.23 4.89
N VAL A 168 -10.18 15.56 4.14
CA VAL A 168 -10.52 15.00 2.82
C VAL A 168 -11.03 13.56 2.90
N LEU A 169 -10.44 12.74 3.78
CA LEU A 169 -10.79 11.32 3.83
C LEU A 169 -12.07 11.13 4.63
N SER A 170 -13.16 10.69 4.00
CA SER A 170 -14.39 10.37 4.72
C SER A 170 -14.31 8.96 5.33
N PRO A 171 -14.74 8.75 6.58
CA PRO A 171 -14.88 7.40 7.13
C PRO A 171 -15.80 6.57 6.24
N ARG A 172 -15.39 5.35 5.90
CA ARG A 172 -16.23 4.36 5.23
C ARG A 172 -16.41 3.18 6.18
N GLY A 173 -17.66 2.76 6.40
CA GLY A 173 -18.01 1.59 7.23
C GLY A 173 -18.90 1.92 8.43
N GLY A 174 -19.86 1.03 8.70
CA GLY A 174 -20.66 1.03 9.93
C GLY A 174 -19.94 0.33 11.09
N PRO A 175 -20.48 0.40 12.32
CA PRO A 175 -19.87 -0.27 13.47
C PRO A 175 -19.99 -1.80 13.33
N VAL A 176 -18.87 -2.47 13.06
CA VAL A 176 -18.77 -3.93 13.09
C VAL A 176 -17.91 -4.36 14.28
N ARG A 177 -18.34 -5.38 15.01
CA ARG A 177 -17.57 -5.95 16.13
C ARG A 177 -16.46 -6.84 15.57
N HIS A 178 -15.23 -6.34 15.61
CA HIS A 178 -14.02 -7.10 15.28
C HIS A 178 -13.35 -7.70 16.51
N ARG A 179 -12.64 -8.81 16.34
CA ARG A 179 -11.87 -9.48 17.39
C ARG A 179 -10.39 -9.46 17.00
N ILE A 180 -9.60 -8.65 17.71
CA ILE A 180 -8.17 -8.53 17.46
C ILE A 180 -7.47 -9.85 17.81
N ASP A 181 -6.66 -10.35 16.87
CA ASP A 181 -5.78 -11.49 17.09
C ASP A 181 -4.47 -11.07 17.79
N TYR A 182 -4.54 -10.93 19.12
CA TYR A 182 -3.36 -10.58 19.93
C TYR A 182 -2.30 -11.68 19.90
N ALA A 183 -2.70 -12.95 19.88
CA ALA A 183 -1.78 -14.08 19.92
C ALA A 183 -0.98 -14.18 18.61
N GLY A 184 -1.64 -14.15 17.46
CA GLY A 184 -1.01 -14.12 16.14
C GLY A 184 -0.12 -12.88 15.97
N THR A 185 -0.57 -11.72 16.43
CA THR A 185 0.22 -10.47 16.39
C THR A 185 1.52 -10.59 17.19
N VAL A 186 1.45 -11.07 18.44
CA VAL A 186 2.65 -11.20 19.30
C VAL A 186 3.61 -12.25 18.73
N LEU A 187 3.10 -13.38 18.23
CA LEU A 187 3.93 -14.41 17.60
C LEU A 187 4.62 -13.89 16.33
N LEU A 188 3.87 -13.21 15.45
CA LEU A 188 4.44 -12.65 14.22
C LEU A 188 5.49 -11.57 14.53
N ALA A 189 5.23 -10.73 15.53
CA ALA A 189 6.18 -9.73 16.03
C ALA A 189 7.46 -10.38 16.56
N ALA A 190 7.33 -11.43 17.37
CA ALA A 190 8.47 -12.16 17.92
C ALA A 190 9.28 -12.89 16.84
N ILE A 191 8.64 -13.52 15.85
CA ILE A 191 9.31 -14.14 14.70
C ILE A 191 10.09 -13.09 13.92
N ALA A 192 9.43 -12.01 13.52
CA ALA A 192 10.07 -10.92 12.78
C ALA A 192 11.25 -10.33 13.56
N THR A 193 11.11 -10.20 14.88
CA THR A 193 12.18 -9.69 15.75
C THR A 193 13.37 -10.63 15.78
N CYS A 194 13.16 -11.93 15.95
CA CYS A 194 14.26 -12.90 15.92
C CYS A 194 14.99 -12.87 14.57
N LEU A 195 14.25 -12.86 13.45
CA LEU A 195 14.83 -12.87 12.11
C LEU A 195 15.58 -11.56 11.81
N VAL A 196 15.01 -10.40 12.14
CA VAL A 196 15.65 -9.10 11.93
C VAL A 196 16.87 -8.92 12.83
N LEU A 197 16.85 -9.40 14.09
CA LEU A 197 18.01 -9.33 14.98
C LEU A 197 19.16 -10.24 14.50
N VAL A 198 18.86 -11.47 14.07
CA VAL A 198 19.85 -12.37 13.47
C VAL A 198 20.48 -11.71 12.25
N ALA A 199 19.65 -11.10 11.40
CA ALA A 199 20.12 -10.41 10.22
C ALA A 199 20.94 -9.14 10.53
N SER A 200 20.53 -8.35 11.52
CA SER A 200 21.15 -7.07 11.78
C SER A 200 22.43 -7.17 12.61
N LEU A 201 22.51 -8.16 13.50
CA LEU A 201 23.60 -8.31 14.48
C LEU A 201 24.47 -9.54 14.22
N GLY A 202 23.99 -10.49 13.42
CA GLY A 202 24.75 -11.66 13.00
C GLY A 202 25.88 -11.26 12.04
N GLY A 203 27.09 -11.68 12.36
CA GLY A 203 28.30 -11.36 11.60
C GLY A 203 28.94 -10.00 11.93
N SER A 204 28.23 -9.10 12.60
CA SER A 204 28.75 -7.81 13.04
C SER A 204 29.09 -7.82 14.54
N THR A 205 28.07 -7.79 15.41
CA THR A 205 28.24 -7.82 16.87
C THR A 205 28.40 -9.24 17.40
N TRP A 206 27.70 -10.20 16.81
CA TRP A 206 27.73 -11.61 17.22
C TRP A 206 28.22 -12.49 16.09
N ALA A 207 29.14 -13.41 16.39
CA ALA A 207 29.55 -14.42 15.42
C ALA A 207 28.34 -15.27 14.96
N TRP A 208 28.32 -15.66 13.70
CA TRP A 208 27.24 -16.48 13.12
C TRP A 208 26.99 -17.79 13.87
N GLY A 209 28.06 -18.42 14.39
CA GLY A 209 27.97 -19.65 15.19
C GLY A 209 27.72 -19.43 16.69
N SER A 210 27.51 -18.18 17.13
CA SER A 210 27.29 -17.87 18.55
C SER A 210 25.97 -18.47 19.07
N ALA A 211 25.94 -18.80 20.36
CA ALA A 211 24.74 -19.33 21.02
C ALA A 211 23.53 -18.37 20.91
N GLN A 212 23.78 -17.06 20.84
CA GLN A 212 22.77 -16.03 20.66
C GLN A 212 22.11 -16.11 19.27
N VAL A 213 22.92 -16.16 18.19
CA VAL A 213 22.40 -16.24 16.82
C VAL A 213 21.67 -17.56 16.59
N VAL A 214 22.28 -18.67 17.00
CA VAL A 214 21.66 -20.00 16.88
C VAL A 214 20.39 -20.08 17.74
N GLY A 215 20.42 -19.56 18.96
CA GLY A 215 19.26 -19.49 19.85
C GLY A 215 18.10 -18.69 19.26
N LEU A 216 18.37 -17.54 18.64
CA LEU A 216 17.35 -16.74 17.95
C LEU A 216 16.78 -17.45 16.71
N LEU A 217 17.61 -18.16 15.94
CA LEU A 217 17.15 -18.95 14.79
C LEU A 217 16.26 -20.12 15.21
N VAL A 218 16.67 -20.87 16.25
CA VAL A 218 15.86 -21.96 16.82
C VAL A 218 14.55 -21.41 17.40
N LEU A 219 14.60 -20.29 18.13
CA LEU A 219 13.41 -19.64 18.65
C LEU A 219 12.48 -19.18 17.53
N ALA A 220 13.00 -18.58 16.46
CA ALA A 220 12.20 -18.19 15.30
C ALA A 220 11.51 -19.40 14.64
N ALA A 221 12.22 -20.52 14.51
CA ALA A 221 11.66 -21.76 13.97
C ALA A 221 10.54 -22.32 14.87
N LEU A 222 10.75 -22.36 16.19
CA LEU A 222 9.75 -22.81 17.16
C LEU A 222 8.52 -21.89 17.18
N LEU A 223 8.72 -20.57 17.20
CA LEU A 223 7.64 -19.60 17.15
C LEU A 223 6.85 -19.70 15.84
N THR A 224 7.52 -19.96 14.71
CA THR A 224 6.85 -20.19 13.42
C THR A 224 6.00 -21.46 13.45
N ALA A 225 6.52 -22.54 14.06
CA ALA A 225 5.76 -23.78 14.24
C ALA A 225 4.52 -23.60 15.11
N VAL A 226 4.58 -22.72 16.12
CA VAL A 226 3.43 -22.35 16.98
C VAL A 226 2.49 -21.36 16.28
N PHE A 227 3.02 -20.46 15.45
CA PHE A 227 2.24 -19.46 14.72
C PHE A 227 1.22 -20.10 13.78
N VAL A 228 1.62 -21.12 13.01
CA VAL A 228 0.72 -21.80 12.05
C VAL A 228 -0.59 -22.31 12.69
N PRO A 229 -0.58 -23.12 13.76
CA PRO A 229 -1.82 -23.60 14.39
C PRO A 229 -2.60 -22.51 15.12
N VAL A 230 -1.95 -21.49 15.69
CA VAL A 230 -2.62 -20.34 16.32
C VAL A 230 -3.39 -19.55 15.28
N GLU A 231 -2.74 -19.19 14.18
CA GLU A 231 -3.32 -18.41 13.09
C GLU A 231 -4.47 -19.17 12.39
N ARG A 232 -4.40 -20.51 12.32
CA ARG A 232 -5.50 -21.35 11.80
C ARG A 232 -6.75 -21.31 12.67
N ARG A 233 -6.61 -21.10 13.98
CA ARG A 233 -7.71 -21.09 14.95
C ARG A 233 -8.25 -19.67 15.21
N ALA A 234 -7.48 -18.64 14.87
CA ALA A 234 -7.87 -17.26 15.06
C ALA A 234 -9.12 -16.91 14.21
N PRO A 235 -10.13 -16.23 14.77
CA PRO A 235 -11.31 -15.78 14.02
C PRO A 235 -10.98 -14.74 12.94
N GLU A 236 -10.12 -13.78 13.27
CA GLU A 236 -9.68 -12.71 12.37
C GLU A 236 -8.14 -12.63 12.34
N PRO A 237 -7.47 -13.62 11.70
CA PRO A 237 -6.02 -13.73 11.70
C PRO A 237 -5.33 -12.47 11.14
N VAL A 238 -4.16 -12.12 11.70
CA VAL A 238 -3.32 -10.99 11.25
C VAL A 238 -2.75 -11.24 9.85
N LEU A 239 -2.40 -12.49 9.54
CA LEU A 239 -1.95 -12.94 8.23
C LEU A 239 -2.71 -14.22 7.84
N PRO A 240 -3.91 -14.09 7.23
CA PRO A 240 -4.77 -15.22 6.91
C PRO A 240 -4.07 -16.25 6.03
N LEU A 241 -3.88 -17.47 6.53
CA LEU A 241 -3.17 -18.52 5.79
C LEU A 241 -3.85 -18.89 4.45
N LYS A 242 -5.15 -18.58 4.31
CA LYS A 242 -5.89 -18.69 3.04
C LYS A 242 -5.23 -17.87 1.91
N MET A 243 -4.51 -16.80 2.22
CA MET A 243 -3.79 -15.99 1.23
C MET A 243 -2.67 -16.78 0.56
N PHE A 244 -1.98 -17.66 1.28
CA PHE A 244 -0.93 -18.51 0.70
C PHE A 244 -1.47 -19.59 -0.23
N ARG A 245 -2.80 -19.84 -0.23
CA ARG A 245 -3.45 -20.68 -1.25
C ARG A 245 -3.61 -19.94 -2.58
N LEU A 246 -3.61 -18.61 -2.56
CA LEU A 246 -3.60 -17.80 -3.78
C LEU A 246 -2.19 -17.81 -4.36
N ARG A 247 -2.00 -18.55 -5.46
CA ARG A 247 -0.69 -18.68 -6.14
C ARG A 247 -0.05 -17.32 -6.45
N VAL A 248 -0.85 -16.32 -6.82
CA VAL A 248 -0.38 -14.94 -7.10
C VAL A 248 0.20 -14.31 -5.84
N PHE A 249 -0.48 -14.40 -4.69
CA PHE A 249 0.03 -13.87 -3.41
C PHE A 249 1.35 -14.53 -3.01
N THR A 250 1.42 -15.86 -3.03
CA THR A 250 2.61 -16.61 -2.63
C THR A 250 3.81 -16.29 -3.52
N VAL A 251 3.61 -16.27 -4.85
CA VAL A 251 4.68 -15.92 -5.79
C VAL A 251 5.12 -14.46 -5.60
N CYS A 252 4.19 -13.53 -5.44
CA CYS A 252 4.53 -12.13 -5.19
C CYS A 252 5.28 -11.95 -3.86
N ALA A 253 4.88 -12.64 -2.79
CA ALA A 253 5.57 -12.60 -1.50
C ALA A 253 7.01 -13.13 -1.60
N LEU A 254 7.22 -14.25 -2.31
CA LEU A 254 8.55 -14.81 -2.54
C LEU A 254 9.43 -13.88 -3.38
N ILE A 255 8.91 -13.35 -4.49
CA ILE A 255 9.66 -12.38 -5.31
C ILE A 255 9.96 -11.13 -4.49
N SER A 256 9.01 -10.63 -3.69
CA SER A 256 9.22 -9.47 -2.82
C SER A 256 10.30 -9.69 -1.77
N PHE A 257 10.38 -10.88 -1.17
CA PHE A 257 11.49 -11.26 -0.29
C PHE A 257 12.83 -11.20 -1.05
N VAL A 258 12.92 -11.85 -2.20
CA VAL A 258 14.16 -11.92 -3.00
C VAL A 258 14.59 -10.54 -3.51
N VAL A 259 13.65 -9.72 -3.97
CA VAL A 259 13.94 -8.36 -4.40
C VAL A 259 14.34 -7.48 -3.21
N GLY A 260 13.69 -7.64 -2.05
CA GLY A 260 14.11 -6.97 -0.81
C GLY A 260 15.55 -7.31 -0.46
N PHE A 261 15.89 -8.60 -0.51
CA PHE A 261 17.24 -9.13 -0.28
C PHE A 261 18.28 -8.50 -1.21
N ALA A 262 18.04 -8.55 -2.52
CA ALA A 262 18.95 -7.98 -3.51
C ALA A 262 19.04 -6.45 -3.42
N MET A 263 17.91 -5.76 -3.26
CA MET A 263 17.83 -4.30 -3.26
C MET A 263 18.56 -3.69 -2.07
N PHE A 264 18.29 -4.16 -0.86
CA PHE A 264 18.93 -3.58 0.33
C PHE A 264 20.41 -3.97 0.41
N GLY A 265 20.79 -5.15 -0.10
CA GLY A 265 22.19 -5.46 -0.37
C GLY A 265 22.86 -4.40 -1.24
N ALA A 266 22.28 -4.12 -2.41
CA ALA A 266 22.84 -3.14 -3.33
C ALA A 266 22.88 -1.73 -2.73
N LEU A 267 21.80 -1.29 -2.07
CA LEU A 267 21.72 0.04 -1.45
C LEU A 267 22.68 0.22 -0.28
N THR A 268 23.11 -0.86 0.39
CA THR A 268 24.13 -0.79 1.42
C THR A 268 25.53 -0.67 0.84
N PHE A 269 25.88 -1.43 -0.20
CA PHE A 269 27.26 -1.49 -0.70
C PHE A 269 27.59 -0.50 -1.82
N ILE A 270 26.61 -0.01 -2.58
CA ILE A 270 26.85 1.01 -3.62
C ILE A 270 27.40 2.31 -3.01
N PRO A 271 26.80 2.90 -1.95
CA PRO A 271 27.35 4.11 -1.33
C PRO A 271 28.73 3.86 -0.73
N THR A 272 28.96 2.68 -0.15
CA THR A 272 30.27 2.30 0.40
C THR A 272 31.33 2.21 -0.70
N PHE A 273 31.01 1.62 -1.86
CA PHE A 273 31.91 1.61 -3.02
C PHE A 273 32.28 3.03 -3.45
N LEU A 274 31.28 3.89 -3.65
CA LEU A 274 31.51 5.27 -4.08
C LEU A 274 32.34 6.06 -3.06
N GLN A 275 32.05 5.91 -1.77
CA GLN A 275 32.75 6.67 -0.73
C GLN A 275 34.16 6.17 -0.46
N VAL A 276 34.38 4.85 -0.49
CA VAL A 276 35.67 4.24 -0.14
C VAL A 276 36.58 4.10 -1.37
N VAL A 277 36.07 3.54 -2.47
CA VAL A 277 36.87 3.25 -3.67
C VAL A 277 37.04 4.51 -4.52
N ASP A 278 35.96 5.24 -4.79
CA ASP A 278 36.02 6.48 -5.58
C ASP A 278 36.41 7.72 -4.75
N GLY A 279 36.42 7.62 -3.41
CA GLY A 279 36.75 8.73 -2.52
C GLY A 279 35.78 9.90 -2.59
N VAL A 280 34.55 9.70 -3.09
CA VAL A 280 33.57 10.79 -3.20
C VAL A 280 32.87 11.06 -1.87
N SER A 281 32.50 12.32 -1.64
CA SER A 281 31.76 12.69 -0.42
C SER A 281 30.39 12.00 -0.36
N PRO A 282 29.78 11.84 0.84
CA PRO A 282 28.43 11.28 0.97
C PRO A 282 27.38 11.99 0.10
N THR A 283 27.49 13.32 -0.01
CA THR A 283 26.63 14.15 -0.87
C THR A 283 26.80 13.77 -2.35
N MET A 284 28.03 13.65 -2.83
CA MET A 284 28.31 13.26 -4.21
C MET A 284 27.94 11.80 -4.48
N SER A 285 28.11 10.90 -3.52
CA SER A 285 27.63 9.52 -3.62
C SER A 285 26.11 9.49 -3.87
N GLY A 286 25.33 10.32 -3.17
CA GLY A 286 23.91 10.49 -3.44
C GLY A 286 23.61 10.99 -4.85
N VAL A 287 24.39 11.96 -5.35
CA VAL A 287 24.28 12.48 -6.72
C VAL A 287 24.59 11.38 -7.76
N HIS A 288 25.62 10.57 -7.53
CA HIS A 288 25.97 9.45 -8.41
C HIS A 288 24.91 8.34 -8.45
N MET A 289 24.03 8.25 -7.43
CA MET A 289 22.90 7.31 -7.41
C MET A 289 21.64 7.85 -8.12
N LEU A 290 21.63 9.11 -8.57
CA LEU A 290 20.51 9.69 -9.32
C LEU A 290 20.11 8.88 -10.56
N PRO A 291 21.03 8.32 -11.38
CA PRO A 291 20.66 7.47 -12.51
C PRO A 291 19.84 6.24 -12.09
N MET A 292 20.17 5.60 -10.97
CA MET A 292 19.38 4.48 -10.44
C MET A 292 17.98 4.92 -10.05
N VAL A 293 17.88 6.05 -9.33
CA VAL A 293 16.60 6.64 -8.98
C VAL A 293 15.79 6.91 -10.25
N LEU A 294 16.38 7.58 -11.24
CA LEU A 294 15.75 7.90 -12.51
C LEU A 294 15.25 6.64 -13.23
N GLY A 295 16.06 5.58 -13.30
CA GLY A 295 15.64 4.30 -13.88
C GLY A 295 14.43 3.72 -13.16
N MET A 296 14.45 3.73 -11.84
CA MET A 296 13.33 3.27 -11.01
C MET A 296 12.07 4.12 -11.25
N LEU A 297 12.20 5.43 -11.41
CA LEU A 297 11.10 6.34 -11.72
C LEU A 297 10.50 6.06 -13.09
N LEU A 298 11.34 6.02 -14.12
CA LEU A 298 10.91 5.83 -15.52
C LEU A 298 10.15 4.52 -15.69
N THR A 299 10.66 3.44 -15.12
CA THR A 299 10.03 2.13 -15.22
C THR A 299 8.83 1.95 -14.31
N SER A 300 8.84 2.51 -13.10
CA SER A 300 7.69 2.45 -12.19
C SER A 300 6.50 3.25 -12.75
N ILE A 301 6.75 4.44 -13.30
CA ILE A 301 5.73 5.25 -13.97
C ILE A 301 5.31 4.59 -15.28
N GLY A 302 6.27 4.16 -16.10
CA GLY A 302 6.03 3.53 -17.40
C GLY A 302 5.22 2.24 -17.27
N SER A 303 5.65 1.31 -16.41
CA SER A 303 4.91 0.06 -16.16
C SER A 303 3.54 0.38 -15.58
N GLY A 304 3.44 1.32 -14.63
CA GLY A 304 2.17 1.77 -14.08
C GLY A 304 1.17 2.22 -15.15
N GLN A 305 1.58 3.11 -16.06
CA GLN A 305 0.73 3.58 -17.16
C GLN A 305 0.36 2.47 -18.14
N ILE A 306 1.33 1.63 -18.53
CA ILE A 306 1.08 0.56 -19.49
C ILE A 306 0.15 -0.49 -18.88
N ILE A 307 0.34 -0.88 -17.62
CA ILE A 307 -0.55 -1.77 -16.88
C ILE A 307 -1.96 -1.17 -16.82
N SER A 308 -2.08 0.13 -16.52
CA SER A 308 -3.38 0.82 -16.52
C SER A 308 -4.07 0.81 -17.89
N ARG A 309 -3.33 0.92 -18.98
CA ARG A 309 -3.88 0.89 -20.35
C ARG A 309 -4.23 -0.52 -20.80
N THR A 310 -3.31 -1.47 -20.63
CA THR A 310 -3.36 -2.83 -21.18
C THR A 310 -4.04 -3.85 -20.28
N GLY A 311 -4.14 -3.59 -18.98
CA GLY A 311 -4.67 -4.53 -17.99
C GLY A 311 -3.75 -5.72 -17.68
N ARG A 312 -2.56 -5.77 -18.28
CA ARG A 312 -1.60 -6.89 -18.21
C ARG A 312 -0.39 -6.50 -17.38
N TYR A 313 -0.10 -7.27 -16.33
CA TYR A 313 1.02 -6.97 -15.44
C TYR A 313 2.12 -8.04 -15.44
N ARG A 314 1.87 -9.25 -15.94
CA ARG A 314 2.79 -10.39 -15.78
C ARG A 314 4.16 -10.17 -16.40
N LEU A 315 4.23 -9.47 -17.52
CA LEU A 315 5.47 -9.25 -18.25
C LEU A 315 6.47 -8.37 -17.48
N PHE A 316 5.99 -7.43 -16.67
CA PHE A 316 6.87 -6.46 -16.00
C PHE A 316 7.74 -7.08 -14.90
N PRO A 317 7.22 -7.93 -13.98
CA PRO A 317 8.07 -8.64 -13.03
C PRO A 317 9.10 -9.55 -13.70
N ILE A 318 8.75 -10.17 -14.84
CA ILE A 318 9.67 -11.04 -15.59
C ILE A 318 10.83 -10.23 -16.17
N ILE A 319 10.53 -9.16 -16.91
CA ILE A 319 11.57 -8.28 -17.46
C ILE A 319 12.36 -7.62 -16.34
N GLY A 320 11.68 -7.09 -15.32
CA GLY A 320 12.30 -6.37 -14.22
C GLY A 320 13.30 -7.21 -13.43
N THR A 321 12.92 -8.44 -13.08
CA THR A 321 13.83 -9.36 -12.37
C THR A 321 15.01 -9.81 -13.24
N ALA A 322 14.81 -10.01 -14.55
CA ALA A 322 15.90 -10.27 -15.49
C ALA A 322 16.89 -9.09 -15.58
N VAL A 323 16.36 -7.88 -15.70
CA VAL A 323 17.16 -6.64 -15.76
C VAL A 323 17.90 -6.43 -14.44
N THR A 324 17.27 -6.67 -13.28
CA THR A 324 17.95 -6.61 -11.98
C THR A 324 19.08 -7.63 -11.87
N ALA A 325 18.87 -8.88 -12.31
CA ALA A 325 19.94 -9.89 -12.31
C ALA A 325 21.11 -9.50 -13.23
N GLY A 326 20.80 -9.00 -14.44
CA GLY A 326 21.81 -8.48 -15.36
C GLY A 326 22.54 -7.26 -14.79
N ALA A 327 21.84 -6.34 -14.14
CA ALA A 327 22.43 -5.17 -13.51
C ALA A 327 23.36 -5.55 -12.35
N LEU A 328 22.99 -6.52 -11.51
CA LEU A 328 23.88 -7.04 -10.46
C LEU A 328 25.13 -7.70 -11.03
N LEU A 329 25.00 -8.41 -12.15
CA LEU A 329 26.15 -8.98 -12.85
C LEU A 329 27.07 -7.87 -13.39
N LEU A 330 26.52 -6.81 -13.99
CA LEU A 330 27.30 -5.65 -14.44
C LEU A 330 27.95 -4.91 -13.27
N LEU A 331 27.27 -4.78 -12.12
CA LEU A 331 27.85 -4.19 -10.92
C LEU A 331 29.01 -5.04 -10.37
N SER A 332 28.96 -6.37 -10.54
CA SER A 332 30.05 -7.25 -10.11
C SER A 332 31.34 -7.08 -10.91
N THR A 333 31.27 -6.49 -12.11
CA THR A 333 32.45 -6.19 -12.93
C THR A 333 33.01 -4.79 -12.68
N MET A 334 32.49 -4.05 -11.70
CA MET A 334 33.01 -2.74 -11.35
C MET A 334 34.31 -2.85 -10.56
N ASP A 335 35.26 -2.01 -10.94
CA ASP A 335 36.56 -1.81 -10.30
C ASP A 335 36.84 -0.31 -10.10
N GLU A 336 37.97 0.02 -9.49
CA GLU A 336 38.43 1.39 -9.27
C GLU A 336 38.70 2.18 -10.57
N THR A 337 38.84 1.49 -11.71
CA THR A 337 39.11 2.13 -13.01
C THR A 337 37.83 2.42 -13.80
N THR A 338 36.69 1.93 -13.33
CA THR A 338 35.43 2.01 -14.04
C THR A 338 34.98 3.48 -14.18
N GLY A 339 34.84 3.94 -15.43
CA GLY A 339 34.43 5.31 -15.73
C GLY A 339 33.05 5.67 -15.17
N ALA A 340 32.86 6.94 -14.79
CA ALA A 340 31.62 7.44 -14.18
C ALA A 340 30.37 7.23 -15.06
N TRP A 341 30.52 7.27 -16.39
CA TRP A 341 29.44 7.02 -17.33
C TRP A 341 28.96 5.55 -17.29
N THR A 342 29.90 4.61 -17.29
CA THR A 342 29.61 3.18 -17.20
C THR A 342 28.90 2.85 -15.88
N ARG A 343 29.40 3.38 -14.76
CA ARG A 343 28.74 3.25 -13.44
C ARG A 343 27.32 3.79 -13.45
N SER A 344 27.13 4.98 -14.02
CA SER A 344 25.81 5.60 -14.14
C SER A 344 24.84 4.72 -14.94
N LEU A 345 25.32 4.05 -15.99
CA LEU A 345 24.53 3.11 -16.78
C LEU A 345 24.16 1.84 -15.99
N TYR A 346 25.07 1.30 -15.20
CA TYR A 346 24.80 0.13 -14.35
C TYR A 346 23.80 0.44 -13.25
N PHE A 347 23.96 1.59 -12.59
CA PHE A 347 23.01 2.13 -11.63
C PHE A 347 21.63 2.34 -12.26
N LEU A 348 21.58 2.96 -13.45
CA LEU A 348 20.35 3.11 -14.21
C LEU A 348 19.70 1.75 -14.50
N ALA A 349 20.45 0.76 -14.97
CA ALA A 349 19.95 -0.59 -15.24
C ALA A 349 19.36 -1.25 -13.97
N LEU A 350 20.05 -1.15 -12.83
CA LEU A 350 19.54 -1.66 -11.56
C LEU A 350 18.21 -0.98 -11.18
N GLY A 351 18.16 0.34 -11.32
CA GLY A 351 16.97 1.15 -11.11
C GLY A 351 15.79 0.72 -11.98
N LEU A 352 16.03 0.56 -13.29
CA LEU A 352 15.03 0.09 -14.26
C LEU A 352 14.47 -1.28 -13.84
N GLY A 353 15.32 -2.22 -13.45
CA GLY A 353 14.88 -3.53 -12.99
C GLY A 353 14.00 -3.46 -11.74
N LEU A 354 14.44 -2.73 -10.71
CA LEU A 354 13.70 -2.59 -9.45
C LEU A 354 12.34 -1.89 -9.64
N GLY A 355 12.28 -0.84 -10.46
CA GLY A 355 11.05 -0.09 -10.74
C GLY A 355 9.98 -0.91 -11.45
N LEU A 356 10.39 -1.85 -12.32
CA LEU A 356 9.49 -2.79 -13.00
C LEU A 356 8.87 -3.86 -12.09
N VAL A 357 9.44 -4.09 -10.90
CA VAL A 357 9.00 -5.18 -10.00
C VAL A 357 8.27 -4.64 -8.77
N MET A 358 8.88 -3.69 -8.05
CA MET A 358 8.47 -3.25 -6.71
C MET A 358 6.98 -2.92 -6.59
N GLN A 359 6.49 -2.09 -7.50
CA GLN A 359 5.11 -1.62 -7.47
C GLN A 359 4.13 -2.59 -8.13
N VAL A 360 4.61 -3.34 -9.13
CA VAL A 360 3.78 -4.28 -9.89
C VAL A 360 3.34 -5.47 -9.02
N LEU A 361 4.20 -5.94 -8.12
CA LEU A 361 3.85 -7.01 -7.18
C LEU A 361 2.72 -6.59 -6.22
N VAL A 362 2.73 -5.35 -5.75
CA VAL A 362 1.68 -4.82 -4.88
C VAL A 362 0.35 -4.75 -5.65
N VAL A 363 0.36 -4.24 -6.87
CA VAL A 363 -0.84 -4.18 -7.73
C VAL A 363 -1.38 -5.58 -8.03
N ALA A 364 -0.50 -6.53 -8.35
CA ALA A 364 -0.88 -7.91 -8.64
C ALA A 364 -1.62 -8.57 -7.46
N VAL A 365 -1.09 -8.40 -6.24
CA VAL A 365 -1.74 -8.91 -5.03
C VAL A 365 -3.05 -8.20 -4.74
N GLN A 366 -3.08 -6.87 -4.84
CA GLN A 366 -4.29 -6.08 -4.64
C GLN A 366 -5.42 -6.38 -5.64
N ASN A 367 -5.12 -7.01 -6.78
CA ASN A 367 -6.10 -7.38 -7.80
C ASN A 367 -6.80 -8.72 -7.52
N VAL A 368 -6.14 -9.63 -6.79
CA VAL A 368 -6.63 -11.00 -6.58
C VAL A 368 -7.30 -11.22 -5.23
N VAL A 369 -7.12 -10.29 -4.29
CA VAL A 369 -7.70 -10.39 -2.94
C VAL A 369 -9.02 -9.64 -2.83
N ASP A 370 -9.86 -10.06 -1.88
CA ASP A 370 -11.08 -9.34 -1.53
C ASP A 370 -10.76 -7.96 -0.94
N TYR A 371 -11.66 -7.00 -1.15
CA TYR A 371 -11.51 -5.63 -0.65
C TYR A 371 -11.25 -5.55 0.87
N ARG A 372 -11.92 -6.42 1.65
CA ARG A 372 -11.76 -6.55 3.11
C ARG A 372 -10.37 -6.99 3.56
N ASP A 373 -9.60 -7.62 2.68
CA ASP A 373 -8.28 -8.15 3.00
C ASP A 373 -7.16 -7.39 2.26
N LEU A 374 -7.49 -6.26 1.60
CA LEU A 374 -6.57 -5.50 0.76
C LEU A 374 -5.37 -4.95 1.56
N GLY A 375 -5.61 -4.44 2.77
CA GLY A 375 -4.55 -3.93 3.66
C GLY A 375 -3.66 -5.07 4.14
N THR A 376 -4.28 -6.15 4.59
CA THR A 376 -3.61 -7.38 5.02
C THR A 376 -2.70 -7.94 3.92
N ALA A 377 -3.19 -8.06 2.69
CA ALA A 377 -2.42 -8.59 1.57
C ALA A 377 -1.25 -7.66 1.16
N THR A 378 -1.50 -6.35 1.09
CA THR A 378 -0.47 -5.34 0.78
C THR A 378 0.62 -5.31 1.85
N SER A 379 0.22 -5.38 3.13
CA SER A 379 1.12 -5.43 4.27
C SER A 379 1.95 -6.71 4.29
N GLY A 380 1.37 -7.85 3.93
CA GLY A 380 2.07 -9.13 3.85
C GLY A 380 3.21 -9.11 2.83
N VAL A 381 2.97 -8.62 1.61
CA VAL A 381 4.01 -8.48 0.58
C VAL A 381 5.13 -7.54 1.04
N THR A 382 4.75 -6.43 1.69
CA THR A 382 5.73 -5.46 2.23
C THR A 382 6.53 -6.07 3.38
N PHE A 383 5.90 -6.84 4.26
CA PHE A 383 6.54 -7.53 5.36
C PHE A 383 7.59 -8.54 4.87
N PHE A 384 7.24 -9.39 3.91
CA PHE A 384 8.21 -10.33 3.31
C PHE A 384 9.36 -9.61 2.62
N ARG A 385 9.10 -8.49 1.96
CA ARG A 385 10.15 -7.62 1.40
C ARG A 385 11.08 -7.08 2.49
N SER A 386 10.55 -6.59 3.60
CA SER A 386 11.36 -6.07 4.71
C SER A 386 12.18 -7.17 5.40
N ILE A 387 11.63 -8.37 5.58
CA ILE A 387 12.41 -9.51 6.07
C ILE A 387 13.55 -9.83 5.09
N GLY A 388 13.23 -9.91 3.79
CA GLY A 388 14.23 -10.14 2.75
C GLY A 388 15.34 -9.10 2.78
N ALA A 389 14.99 -7.82 2.93
CA ALA A 389 15.92 -6.71 3.08
C ALA A 389 16.91 -6.93 4.22
N SER A 390 16.43 -7.27 5.42
CA SER A 390 17.30 -7.56 6.57
C SER A 390 18.24 -8.72 6.28
N PHE A 391 17.73 -9.85 5.79
CA PHE A 391 18.59 -10.99 5.44
C PHE A 391 19.61 -10.65 4.36
N GLY A 392 19.24 -9.85 3.36
CA GLY A 392 20.14 -9.39 2.31
C GLY A 392 21.31 -8.62 2.88
N THR A 393 21.04 -7.59 3.70
CA THR A 393 22.10 -6.81 4.34
C THR A 393 23.02 -7.67 5.22
N ALA A 394 22.45 -8.66 5.92
CA ALA A 394 23.20 -9.57 6.79
C ALA A 394 24.16 -10.47 6.01
N VAL A 395 23.61 -11.19 5.03
CA VAL A 395 24.34 -12.20 4.26
C VAL A 395 25.41 -11.52 3.42
N PHE A 396 25.09 -10.40 2.77
CA PHE A 396 26.07 -9.63 2.01
C PHE A 396 27.11 -8.97 2.91
N GLY A 397 26.74 -8.50 4.10
CA GLY A 397 27.69 -8.06 5.14
C GLY A 397 28.70 -9.15 5.52
N ALA A 398 28.22 -10.36 5.76
CA ALA A 398 29.08 -11.50 6.08
C ALA A 398 29.99 -11.89 4.92
N ILE A 399 29.46 -11.94 3.69
CA ILE A 399 30.25 -12.21 2.47
C ILE A 399 31.31 -11.14 2.29
N PHE A 400 30.94 -9.87 2.43
CA PHE A 400 31.85 -8.74 2.33
C PHE A 400 32.99 -8.83 3.35
N ALA A 401 32.66 -9.02 4.64
CA ALA A 401 33.67 -9.11 5.70
C ALA A 401 34.63 -10.29 5.49
N SER A 402 34.11 -11.45 5.09
CA SER A 402 34.94 -12.62 4.79
C SER A 402 35.87 -12.35 3.61
N ARG A 403 35.34 -11.85 2.49
CA ARG A 403 36.12 -11.59 1.28
C ARG A 403 37.13 -10.48 1.46
N LEU A 404 36.74 -9.42 2.16
CA LEU A 404 37.64 -8.31 2.48
C LEU A 404 38.79 -8.77 3.36
N THR A 405 38.53 -9.62 4.34
CA THR A 405 39.61 -10.19 5.18
C THR A 405 40.61 -10.99 4.35
N ASP A 406 40.11 -11.85 3.45
CA ASP A 406 40.96 -12.65 2.56
C ASP A 406 41.77 -11.76 1.59
N HIS A 407 41.13 -10.82 0.91
CA HIS A 407 41.79 -9.95 -0.05
C HIS A 407 42.77 -8.97 0.61
N LEU A 408 42.45 -8.44 1.79
CA LEU A 408 43.37 -7.59 2.55
C LEU A 408 44.58 -8.39 3.06
N ALA A 409 44.37 -9.63 3.50
CA ALA A 409 45.48 -10.49 3.88
C ALA A 409 46.43 -10.67 2.68
N ASP A 410 45.90 -10.89 1.48
CA ASP A 410 46.68 -11.09 0.26
C ASP A 410 47.38 -9.81 -0.21
N ALA A 411 46.69 -8.67 -0.18
CA ALA A 411 47.24 -7.36 -0.54
C ALA A 411 48.33 -6.88 0.43
N LEU A 412 48.23 -7.24 1.71
CA LEU A 412 49.18 -6.81 2.75
C LEU A 412 50.30 -7.84 3.01
N ARG A 413 50.31 -8.99 2.32
CA ARG A 413 51.39 -9.99 2.44
C ARG A 413 52.74 -9.37 2.08
N GLY A 414 53.65 -9.34 3.05
CA GLY A 414 55.02 -8.84 2.85
C GLY A 414 55.16 -7.32 2.93
N VAL A 415 54.09 -6.59 3.28
CA VAL A 415 54.10 -5.14 3.46
C VAL A 415 54.43 -4.79 4.93
N VAL A 416 55.35 -3.85 5.13
CA VAL A 416 55.61 -3.30 6.47
C VAL A 416 54.50 -2.31 6.82
N LEU A 417 53.57 -2.76 7.66
CA LEU A 417 52.47 -1.92 8.14
C LEU A 417 52.98 -0.89 9.17
N PRO A 418 52.36 0.30 9.22
CA PRO A 418 52.62 1.26 10.29
C PRO A 418 52.39 0.62 11.67
N PRO A 419 53.23 0.91 12.68
CA PRO A 419 53.03 0.37 14.02
C PRO A 419 51.66 0.80 14.57
N GLY A 420 50.81 -0.18 14.90
CA GLY A 420 49.45 0.02 15.40
C GLY A 420 48.33 -0.04 14.34
N PHE A 421 48.66 -0.31 13.06
CA PHE A 421 47.64 -0.53 12.02
C PHE A 421 47.04 -1.95 12.15
N ASP A 422 45.77 -2.02 12.52
CA ASP A 422 45.00 -3.27 12.57
C ASP A 422 44.20 -3.45 11.26
N PRO A 423 44.48 -4.47 10.43
CA PRO A 423 43.72 -4.76 9.21
C PRO A 423 42.22 -5.00 9.47
N SER A 424 41.85 -5.44 10.67
CA SER A 424 40.44 -5.60 11.06
C SER A 424 39.76 -4.27 11.36
N ALA A 425 40.50 -3.28 11.89
CA ALA A 425 40.00 -1.93 12.10
C ALA A 425 39.77 -1.18 10.78
N ALA A 426 40.51 -1.54 9.73
CA ALA A 426 40.32 -1.01 8.38
C ALA A 426 39.00 -1.44 7.71
N GLN A 427 38.33 -2.49 8.24
CA GLN A 427 36.97 -2.86 7.82
C GLN A 427 35.91 -1.88 8.36
N SER A 428 36.16 -1.32 9.55
CA SER A 428 35.26 -0.39 10.25
C SER A 428 35.53 1.08 9.96
N ASP A 429 36.78 1.45 9.68
CA ASP A 429 37.15 2.83 9.31
C ASP A 429 38.00 2.85 8.03
N PRO A 430 37.36 3.07 6.86
CA PRO A 430 38.06 3.16 5.58
C PRO A 430 39.06 4.31 5.48
N ARG A 431 38.95 5.35 6.33
CA ARG A 431 39.88 6.50 6.34
C ARG A 431 41.27 6.12 6.85
N LEU A 432 41.39 5.00 7.54
CA LEU A 432 42.68 4.43 7.92
C LEU A 432 43.56 4.12 6.70
N SER A 433 42.95 3.94 5.51
CA SER A 433 43.69 3.78 4.26
C SER A 433 44.44 5.04 3.81
N GLU A 434 44.02 6.24 4.24
CA GLU A 434 44.71 7.51 3.91
C GLU A 434 46.08 7.62 4.61
N ALA A 435 46.27 6.88 5.72
CA ALA A 435 47.53 6.81 6.44
C ALA A 435 48.53 5.81 5.82
N LEU A 436 48.11 5.03 4.81
CA LEU A 436 48.96 4.04 4.16
C LEU A 436 49.81 4.66 3.04
N PRO A 437 51.00 4.10 2.74
CA PRO A 437 51.77 4.50 1.57
C PRO A 437 50.96 4.35 0.27
N PRO A 438 51.13 5.23 -0.74
CA PRO A 438 50.29 5.26 -1.95
C PRO A 438 50.20 3.93 -2.72
N ALA A 439 51.25 3.10 -2.67
CA ALA A 439 51.25 1.77 -3.30
C ALA A 439 50.33 0.79 -2.55
N VAL A 440 50.42 0.77 -1.22
CA VAL A 440 49.60 -0.07 -0.33
C VAL A 440 48.14 0.40 -0.33
N GLN A 441 47.92 1.71 -0.44
CA GLN A 441 46.58 2.29 -0.55
C GLN A 441 45.86 1.82 -1.83
N ARG A 442 46.56 1.72 -2.97
CA ARG A 442 45.96 1.20 -4.21
C ARG A 442 45.55 -0.26 -4.08
N ASP A 443 46.44 -1.11 -3.55
CA ASP A 443 46.14 -2.53 -3.36
C ASP A 443 45.01 -2.73 -2.34
N PHE A 444 44.95 -1.88 -1.31
CA PHE A 444 43.84 -1.84 -0.34
C PHE A 444 42.50 -1.49 -1.01
N LEU A 445 42.47 -0.43 -1.84
CA LEU A 445 41.25 0.00 -2.54
C LEU A 445 40.80 -1.05 -3.57
N HIS A 446 41.73 -1.69 -4.27
CA HIS A 446 41.44 -2.79 -5.19
C HIS A 446 40.82 -3.99 -4.46
N ALA A 447 41.40 -4.41 -3.34
CA ALA A 447 40.84 -5.46 -2.48
C ALA A 447 39.42 -5.10 -1.99
N TYR A 448 39.17 -3.83 -1.69
CA TYR A 448 37.85 -3.35 -1.30
C TYR A 448 36.85 -3.38 -2.45
N ALA A 449 37.25 -2.91 -3.64
CA ALA A 449 36.45 -2.94 -4.87
C ALA A 449 36.08 -4.38 -5.26
N GLU A 450 37.04 -5.30 -5.26
CA GLU A 450 36.83 -6.72 -5.57
C GLU A 450 35.92 -7.41 -4.55
N SER A 451 36.06 -7.06 -3.26
CA SER A 451 35.17 -7.58 -2.21
C SER A 451 33.72 -7.15 -2.40
N ILE A 452 33.48 -5.90 -2.80
CA ILE A 452 32.14 -5.40 -3.14
C ILE A 452 31.64 -6.03 -4.44
N GLY A 453 32.49 -6.15 -5.46
CA GLY A 453 32.15 -6.83 -6.72
C GLY A 453 31.67 -8.27 -6.48
N ASN A 454 32.36 -9.00 -5.60
CA ASN A 454 31.96 -10.33 -5.17
C ASN A 454 30.58 -10.34 -4.50
N VAL A 455 30.27 -9.38 -3.64
CA VAL A 455 28.94 -9.26 -3.03
C VAL A 455 27.85 -9.18 -4.09
N PHE A 456 28.04 -8.35 -5.13
CA PHE A 456 27.09 -8.25 -6.23
C PHE A 456 27.01 -9.54 -7.04
N LEU A 457 28.13 -10.23 -7.25
CA LEU A 457 28.17 -11.53 -7.93
C LEU A 457 27.34 -12.58 -7.17
N TYR A 458 27.48 -12.66 -5.85
CA TYR A 458 26.68 -13.55 -5.01
C TYR A 458 25.19 -13.16 -4.95
N ALA A 459 24.86 -11.91 -5.28
CA ALA A 459 23.47 -11.47 -5.41
C ALA A 459 22.81 -11.97 -6.72
N VAL A 460 23.58 -12.28 -7.76
CA VAL A 460 23.06 -12.70 -9.08
C VAL A 460 22.22 -13.99 -9.00
N PRO A 461 22.67 -15.10 -8.38
CA PRO A 461 21.86 -16.30 -8.25
C PRO A 461 20.53 -16.06 -7.52
N VAL A 462 20.54 -15.17 -6.52
CA VAL A 462 19.35 -14.80 -5.75
C VAL A 462 18.38 -14.03 -6.65
N ALA A 463 18.86 -13.05 -7.43
CA ALA A 463 18.03 -12.33 -8.40
C ALA A 463 17.51 -13.24 -9.53
N LEU A 464 18.31 -14.21 -9.99
CA LEU A 464 17.87 -15.24 -10.95
C LEU A 464 16.76 -16.13 -10.38
N ALA A 465 16.78 -16.43 -9.09
CA ALA A 465 15.67 -17.13 -8.44
C ALA A 465 14.37 -16.30 -8.50
N ALA A 466 14.42 -14.98 -8.28
CA ALA A 466 13.27 -14.10 -8.50
C ALA A 466 12.81 -14.11 -9.96
N PHE A 467 13.74 -14.13 -10.91
CA PHE A 467 13.41 -14.28 -12.33
C PHE A 467 12.66 -15.57 -12.59
N LEU A 468 13.17 -16.72 -12.15
CA LEU A 468 12.48 -18.00 -12.31
C LEU A 468 11.11 -17.99 -11.63
N LEU A 469 10.99 -17.45 -10.42
CA LEU A 469 9.72 -17.33 -9.69
C LEU A 469 8.70 -16.44 -10.43
N SER A 470 9.16 -15.39 -11.12
CA SER A 470 8.28 -14.49 -11.87
C SER A 470 7.54 -15.20 -13.03
N TRP A 471 8.11 -16.28 -13.58
CA TRP A 471 7.43 -17.09 -14.59
C TRP A 471 6.22 -17.86 -14.03
N LEU A 472 6.26 -18.22 -12.73
CA LEU A 472 5.16 -18.90 -12.03
C LEU A 472 4.01 -17.95 -11.70
N LEU A 473 4.17 -16.64 -11.91
CA LEU A 473 3.13 -15.65 -11.71
C LEU A 473 2.01 -15.87 -12.73
N LYS A 474 0.84 -16.27 -12.24
CA LYS A 474 -0.36 -16.42 -13.06
C LYS A 474 -0.96 -15.05 -13.33
N GLU A 475 -1.13 -14.71 -14.60
CA GLU A 475 -1.79 -13.45 -14.97
C GLU A 475 -3.28 -13.52 -14.64
N VAL A 476 -3.74 -12.57 -13.85
CA VAL A 476 -5.17 -12.34 -13.59
C VAL A 476 -5.47 -10.94 -14.13
N PRO A 477 -6.34 -10.78 -15.15
CA PRO A 477 -6.60 -9.47 -15.72
C PRO A 477 -7.09 -8.49 -14.65
N LEU A 478 -6.68 -7.22 -14.76
CA LEU A 478 -7.08 -6.17 -13.82
C LEU A 478 -8.60 -5.99 -13.83
N ARG A 479 -9.23 -5.98 -12.65
CA ARG A 479 -10.67 -5.73 -12.51
C ARG A 479 -11.01 -4.32 -13.02
N SER A 480 -12.02 -4.20 -13.88
CA SER A 480 -12.39 -2.95 -14.57
C SER A 480 -13.26 -2.00 -13.74
N GLY A 481 -13.51 -2.29 -12.47
CA GLY A 481 -14.27 -1.43 -11.58
C GLY A 481 -13.95 -1.66 -10.10
N ILE A 482 -14.34 -0.71 -9.26
CA ILE A 482 -14.51 -0.96 -7.83
C ILE A 482 -15.76 -1.82 -7.72
N GLU A 483 -15.59 -3.14 -7.85
CA GLU A 483 -16.64 -4.12 -7.56
C GLU A 483 -16.99 -4.01 -6.08
N THR A 484 -17.97 -3.17 -5.75
CA THR A 484 -18.83 -3.45 -4.61
C THR A 484 -19.50 -4.76 -4.94
N THR A 485 -19.11 -5.82 -4.22
CA THR A 485 -19.81 -7.10 -4.22
C THR A 485 -21.31 -6.84 -4.09
N ASP A 486 -22.06 -7.12 -5.15
CA ASP A 486 -23.49 -7.40 -5.06
C ASP A 486 -23.77 -8.65 -5.90
N ILE A 487 -24.66 -9.47 -5.37
CA ILE A 487 -24.89 -10.85 -5.77
C ILE A 487 -25.69 -10.86 -7.08
N GLY A 488 -25.19 -11.56 -8.10
CA GLY A 488 -25.95 -11.94 -9.31
C GLY A 488 -25.34 -11.44 -10.63
N GLU A 489 -24.69 -12.35 -11.36
CA GLU A 489 -24.63 -12.46 -12.84
C GLU A 489 -24.27 -11.19 -13.66
N THR A 490 -23.16 -11.05 -14.39
CA THR A 490 -22.61 -11.89 -15.47
C THR A 490 -21.29 -11.27 -16.03
N VAL A 491 -20.64 -12.01 -16.92
CA VAL A 491 -19.27 -11.95 -17.49
C VAL A 491 -18.88 -10.65 -18.26
N PRO A 492 -17.57 -10.28 -18.35
CA PRO A 492 -17.03 -8.93 -18.62
C PRO A 492 -16.73 -8.56 -20.10
N PRO A 493 -16.32 -7.30 -20.38
CA PRO A 493 -16.28 -6.70 -21.72
C PRO A 493 -14.88 -6.58 -22.36
N GLY A 494 -14.88 -6.26 -23.67
CA GLY A 494 -13.87 -5.44 -24.36
C GLY A 494 -14.22 -5.27 -25.86
N PRO A 495 -13.65 -4.30 -26.61
CA PRO A 495 -13.23 -2.94 -26.30
C PRO A 495 -13.93 -1.84 -27.16
N THR A 496 -14.05 -0.63 -26.60
CA THR A 496 -14.12 0.70 -27.28
C THR A 496 -15.14 0.93 -28.41
N GLN A 497 -16.33 1.37 -28.03
CA GLN A 497 -17.04 2.59 -28.46
C GLN A 497 -18.26 2.66 -27.54
N ARG A 498 -18.47 3.74 -26.78
CA ARG A 498 -19.71 3.85 -25.99
C ARG A 498 -20.87 3.85 -26.97
N SER A 499 -21.69 2.81 -26.98
CA SER A 499 -22.90 2.79 -27.80
C SER A 499 -23.91 3.76 -27.20
N SER A 500 -24.81 4.30 -28.03
CA SER A 500 -25.90 5.18 -27.59
C SER A 500 -26.69 4.58 -26.42
N ALA A 501 -26.77 3.24 -26.33
CA ALA A 501 -27.41 2.52 -25.23
C ALA A 501 -26.70 2.69 -23.87
N GLU A 502 -25.38 2.83 -23.82
CA GLU A 502 -24.63 3.06 -22.58
C GLU A 502 -24.79 4.51 -22.09
N GLU A 503 -24.83 5.48 -23.00
CA GLU A 503 -25.09 6.88 -22.66
C GLU A 503 -26.56 7.09 -22.24
N LEU A 504 -27.50 6.35 -22.85
CA LEU A 504 -28.90 6.25 -22.41
C LEU A 504 -29.04 5.62 -21.02
N ALA A 505 -28.31 4.54 -20.73
CA ALA A 505 -28.30 3.93 -19.39
C ALA A 505 -27.83 4.93 -18.32
N ARG A 506 -26.84 5.76 -18.66
CA ARG A 506 -26.33 6.84 -17.81
C ARG A 506 -27.37 7.95 -17.62
N GLY A 507 -27.99 8.44 -18.71
CA GLY A 507 -29.01 9.49 -18.67
C GLY A 507 -30.27 9.06 -17.92
N LEU A 508 -30.73 7.82 -18.14
CA LEU A 508 -31.83 7.20 -17.40
C LEU A 508 -31.50 7.01 -15.91
N SER A 509 -30.26 6.66 -15.58
CA SER A 509 -29.81 6.57 -14.18
C SER A 509 -29.69 7.95 -13.52
N GLU A 510 -29.33 9.00 -14.26
CA GLU A 510 -29.34 10.39 -13.77
C GLU A 510 -30.78 10.90 -13.56
N LEU A 511 -31.73 10.55 -14.44
CA LEU A 511 -33.16 10.83 -14.27
C LEU A 511 -33.77 10.06 -13.08
N ALA A 512 -33.30 8.83 -12.82
CA ALA A 512 -33.70 8.05 -11.65
C ALA A 512 -32.99 8.48 -10.34
N SER A 513 -32.05 9.43 -10.41
CA SER A 513 -31.28 9.92 -9.25
C SER A 513 -32.01 11.00 -8.44
N HIS A 514 -31.41 11.39 -7.30
CA HIS A 514 -31.97 12.26 -6.24
C HIS A 514 -32.64 13.59 -6.68
N ARG A 515 -32.45 14.09 -7.90
CA ARG A 515 -33.06 15.35 -8.38
C ARG A 515 -34.49 15.24 -8.92
N ALA A 516 -34.93 14.06 -9.41
CA ALA A 516 -36.21 13.92 -10.13
C ALA A 516 -37.16 12.85 -9.56
N GLY A 517 -36.77 12.14 -8.49
CA GLY A 517 -37.54 11.02 -7.94
C GLY A 517 -38.99 11.37 -7.56
N ARG A 518 -39.26 12.57 -7.02
CA ARG A 518 -40.63 12.98 -6.66
C ARG A 518 -41.50 13.31 -7.87
N GLU A 519 -40.95 14.01 -8.87
CA GLU A 519 -41.69 14.34 -10.10
C GLU A 519 -42.01 13.08 -10.91
N LEU A 520 -41.07 12.14 -10.97
CA LEU A 520 -41.25 10.83 -11.58
C LEU A 520 -42.42 10.09 -10.90
N TYR A 521 -42.42 9.95 -9.57
CA TYR A 521 -43.52 9.28 -8.86
C TYR A 521 -44.86 10.01 -8.99
N ARG A 522 -44.89 11.34 -9.00
CA ARG A 522 -46.13 12.10 -9.28
C ARG A 522 -46.65 11.86 -10.70
N ALA A 523 -45.78 11.74 -11.69
CA ALA A 523 -46.17 11.45 -13.07
C ALA A 523 -46.67 10.00 -13.19
N MET A 524 -45.99 9.04 -12.56
CA MET A 524 -46.39 7.63 -12.53
C MET A 524 -47.76 7.43 -11.89
N VAL A 525 -48.01 8.01 -10.72
CA VAL A 525 -49.28 7.85 -9.99
C VAL A 525 -50.45 8.42 -10.81
N ARG A 526 -50.29 9.64 -11.35
CA ARG A 526 -51.32 10.27 -12.20
C ARG A 526 -51.63 9.42 -13.43
N ARG A 527 -50.61 8.88 -14.07
CA ARG A 527 -50.74 8.13 -15.32
C ARG A 527 -51.22 6.70 -15.11
N ALA A 528 -50.79 6.10 -14.00
CA ALA A 528 -51.34 4.85 -13.53
C ALA A 528 -52.79 4.99 -13.10
N GLY A 529 -53.33 6.20 -12.89
CA GLY A 529 -54.72 6.44 -12.48
C GLY A 529 -55.00 6.01 -11.04
N LEU A 530 -54.02 6.13 -10.15
CA LEU A 530 -54.15 5.79 -8.73
C LEU A 530 -54.31 7.07 -7.91
N ASP A 531 -55.27 7.08 -6.99
CA ASP A 531 -55.49 8.20 -6.08
C ASP A 531 -54.76 7.94 -4.75
N VAL A 532 -53.43 7.93 -4.81
CA VAL A 532 -52.55 7.66 -3.66
C VAL A 532 -51.39 8.64 -3.61
N ASP A 533 -50.85 8.87 -2.41
CA ASP A 533 -49.63 9.65 -2.28
C ASP A 533 -48.41 8.98 -2.93
N THR A 534 -47.43 9.78 -3.36
CA THR A 534 -46.17 9.26 -3.94
C THR A 534 -45.41 8.33 -2.98
N GLY A 535 -45.54 8.53 -1.67
CA GLY A 535 -44.98 7.65 -0.64
C GLY A 535 -45.70 6.29 -0.58
N ALA A 536 -47.03 6.28 -0.69
CA ALA A 536 -47.84 5.08 -0.75
C ALA A 536 -47.56 4.27 -2.02
N ALA A 537 -47.46 4.92 -3.19
CA ALA A 537 -47.09 4.25 -4.43
C ALA A 537 -45.70 3.61 -4.38
N TRP A 538 -44.72 4.30 -3.76
CA TRP A 538 -43.39 3.73 -3.53
C TRP A 538 -43.42 2.53 -2.58
N MET A 539 -44.22 2.62 -1.52
CA MET A 539 -44.35 1.53 -0.54
C MET A 539 -45.00 0.29 -1.14
N LEU A 540 -46.03 0.45 -1.97
CA LEU A 540 -46.66 -0.63 -2.73
C LEU A 540 -45.65 -1.33 -3.67
N PHE A 541 -44.82 -0.55 -4.35
CA PHE A 541 -43.73 -1.08 -5.19
C PHE A 541 -42.68 -1.86 -4.40
N ARG A 542 -42.23 -1.31 -3.26
CA ARG A 542 -41.24 -1.96 -2.41
C ARG A 542 -41.79 -3.25 -1.81
N LEU A 543 -43.08 -3.26 -1.46
CA LEU A 543 -43.77 -4.43 -0.97
C LEU A 543 -43.81 -5.55 -2.02
N ARG A 544 -44.13 -5.25 -3.29
CA ARG A 544 -44.06 -6.26 -4.37
C ARG A 544 -42.68 -6.91 -4.50
N ARG A 545 -41.61 -6.16 -4.23
CA ARG A 545 -40.24 -6.69 -4.28
C ARG A 545 -39.89 -7.54 -3.07
N MET A 546 -40.38 -7.19 -1.89
CA MET A 546 -40.10 -7.91 -0.62
C MET A 546 -41.09 -9.05 -0.37
N GLY A 547 -42.21 -9.10 -1.09
CA GLY A 547 -43.28 -10.08 -0.98
C GLY A 547 -44.18 -9.84 0.23
N ARG A 548 -43.62 -9.94 1.43
CA ARG A 548 -44.30 -9.71 2.72
C ARG A 548 -43.38 -8.94 3.64
N ALA A 549 -43.84 -7.79 4.14
CA ALA A 549 -43.06 -6.95 5.06
C ALA A 549 -43.96 -6.09 5.93
N SER A 550 -43.54 -5.83 7.17
CA SER A 550 -44.22 -4.86 8.03
C SER A 550 -44.01 -3.42 7.52
N PRO A 551 -44.92 -2.47 7.83
CA PRO A 551 -44.75 -1.07 7.45
C PRO A 551 -43.39 -0.48 7.89
N ALA A 552 -42.94 -0.83 9.10
CA ALA A 552 -41.64 -0.40 9.62
C ALA A 552 -40.44 -0.96 8.83
N GLU A 553 -40.51 -2.22 8.38
CA GLU A 553 -39.47 -2.83 7.53
C GLU A 553 -39.46 -2.21 6.13
N LEU A 554 -40.63 -1.89 5.58
CA LEU A 554 -40.78 -1.22 4.29
C LEU A 554 -40.20 0.20 4.28
N VAL A 555 -39.94 0.81 5.42
CA VAL A 555 -39.36 2.16 5.53
C VAL A 555 -38.01 2.16 6.24
N TRP A 556 -37.47 0.99 6.61
CA TRP A 556 -36.20 0.86 7.31
C TRP A 556 -35.07 1.60 6.56
N GLY A 557 -34.37 2.49 7.28
CA GLY A 557 -33.32 3.35 6.72
C GLY A 557 -33.81 4.66 6.09
N ARG A 558 -35.12 4.95 6.09
CA ARG A 558 -35.70 6.24 5.67
C ARG A 558 -35.96 7.17 6.85
N ARG A 559 -36.02 8.47 6.58
CA ARG A 559 -36.41 9.52 7.54
C ARG A 559 -37.93 9.78 7.51
N TRP A 560 -38.73 8.73 7.47
CA TRP A 560 -40.19 8.86 7.56
C TRP A 560 -40.63 8.71 9.01
N SER A 561 -41.59 9.52 9.43
CA SER A 561 -42.22 9.35 10.73
C SER A 561 -43.14 8.13 10.74
N GLU A 562 -43.40 7.60 11.93
CA GLU A 562 -44.33 6.50 12.14
C GLU A 562 -45.73 6.86 11.63
N ALA A 563 -46.20 8.08 11.93
CA ALA A 563 -47.48 8.60 11.44
C ALA A 563 -47.58 8.71 9.90
N GLU A 564 -46.51 9.09 9.20
CA GLU A 564 -46.49 9.12 7.73
C GLU A 564 -46.54 7.70 7.13
N THR A 565 -45.81 6.76 7.75
CA THR A 565 -45.76 5.37 7.31
C THR A 565 -47.14 4.70 7.48
N ASP A 566 -47.79 4.93 8.61
CA ASP A 566 -49.12 4.41 8.89
C ASP A 566 -50.18 5.02 7.97
N ASN A 567 -50.08 6.32 7.65
CA ASN A 567 -50.97 6.98 6.70
C ASN A 567 -50.84 6.36 5.29
N PHE A 568 -49.62 6.11 4.81
CA PHE A 568 -49.42 5.45 3.53
C PHE A 568 -49.95 4.01 3.52
N ALA A 569 -49.80 3.27 4.62
CA ALA A 569 -50.33 1.92 4.75
C ALA A 569 -51.86 1.93 4.74
N ALA A 570 -52.47 2.89 5.45
CA ALA A 570 -53.90 3.08 5.49
C ALA A 570 -54.49 3.46 4.12
N GLN A 571 -53.83 4.32 3.34
CA GLN A 571 -54.25 4.67 1.98
C GLN A 571 -54.27 3.46 1.04
N LEU A 572 -53.23 2.61 1.10
CA LEU A 572 -53.17 1.40 0.27
C LEU A 572 -54.23 0.37 0.71
N ALA A 573 -54.48 0.25 2.02
CA ALA A 573 -55.51 -0.65 2.54
C ALA A 573 -56.94 -0.17 2.19
N ALA A 574 -57.18 1.15 2.21
CA ALA A 574 -58.48 1.74 1.87
C ALA A 574 -58.89 1.51 0.40
N LEU A 575 -57.89 1.37 -0.48
CA LEU A 575 -58.09 1.04 -1.90
C LEU A 575 -58.03 -0.46 -2.19
N ASP A 576 -58.02 -1.29 -1.14
CA ASP A 576 -57.89 -2.75 -1.22
C ASP A 576 -56.66 -3.22 -2.01
N LEU A 577 -55.55 -2.46 -1.96
CA LEU A 577 -54.30 -2.78 -2.66
C LEU A 577 -53.34 -3.62 -1.80
N VAL A 578 -53.50 -3.54 -0.48
CA VAL A 578 -52.73 -4.33 0.48
C VAL A 578 -53.64 -4.81 1.59
N ARG A 579 -53.37 -6.03 2.07
CA ARG A 579 -54.02 -6.60 3.25
C ARG A 579 -53.01 -6.85 4.35
N LEU A 580 -53.48 -6.77 5.59
CA LEU A 580 -52.67 -7.03 6.77
C LEU A 580 -52.80 -8.51 7.15
N ASP A 581 -51.68 -9.23 7.17
CA ASP A 581 -51.58 -10.65 7.47
C ASP A 581 -50.49 -10.84 8.53
N ASP A 582 -50.85 -11.28 9.74
CA ASP A 582 -49.99 -11.37 10.95
C ASP A 582 -49.00 -10.22 11.13
N GLY A 583 -49.48 -8.97 11.07
CA GLY A 583 -48.64 -7.78 11.29
C GLY A 583 -47.76 -7.37 10.10
N ALA A 584 -47.83 -8.09 8.98
CA ALA A 584 -47.16 -7.72 7.74
C ALA A 584 -48.16 -7.33 6.65
N LEU A 585 -47.77 -6.41 5.78
CA LEU A 585 -48.55 -6.10 4.57
C LEU A 585 -48.26 -7.15 3.50
N VAL A 586 -49.28 -7.52 2.74
CA VAL A 586 -49.21 -8.39 1.55
C VAL A 586 -50.07 -7.76 0.45
N CYS A 587 -49.59 -7.77 -0.80
CA CYS A 587 -50.39 -7.28 -1.93
C CYS A 587 -51.65 -8.14 -2.14
N THR A 588 -52.77 -7.49 -2.41
CA THR A 588 -53.98 -8.13 -2.93
C THR A 588 -53.85 -8.34 -4.45
N PRO A 589 -54.74 -9.12 -5.10
CA PRO A 589 -54.79 -9.21 -6.56
C PRO A 589 -54.93 -7.83 -7.23
N GLU A 590 -55.75 -6.95 -6.66
CA GLU A 590 -55.92 -5.55 -7.07
C GLU A 590 -54.63 -4.74 -6.89
N GLY A 591 -53.90 -4.99 -5.80
CA GLY A 591 -52.56 -4.42 -5.55
C GLY A 591 -51.51 -4.85 -6.57
N GLU A 592 -51.53 -6.12 -6.98
CA GLU A 592 -50.66 -6.63 -8.04
C GLU A 592 -50.96 -5.97 -9.39
N LEU A 593 -52.23 -5.81 -9.73
CA LEU A 593 -52.68 -5.09 -10.93
C LEU A 593 -52.29 -3.59 -10.88
N ALA A 594 -52.41 -2.96 -9.71
CA ALA A 594 -51.99 -1.57 -9.50
C ALA A 594 -50.47 -1.40 -9.66
N CYS A 595 -49.68 -2.36 -9.17
CA CYS A 595 -48.25 -2.40 -9.45
C CYS A 595 -47.93 -2.52 -10.94
N GLU A 596 -48.65 -3.37 -11.68
CA GLU A 596 -48.45 -3.51 -13.14
C GLU A 596 -48.77 -2.22 -13.87
N ARG A 597 -49.88 -1.54 -13.52
CA ARG A 597 -50.22 -0.21 -14.03
C ARG A 597 -49.12 0.82 -13.73
N LEU A 598 -48.55 0.79 -12.54
CA LEU A 598 -47.46 1.68 -12.17
C LEU A 598 -46.16 1.37 -12.93
N ILE A 599 -45.86 0.09 -13.22
CA ILE A 599 -44.69 -0.32 -14.02
C ILE A 599 -44.83 0.21 -15.44
N GLU A 600 -46.01 0.07 -16.04
CA GLU A 600 -46.28 0.56 -17.38
C GLU A 600 -46.26 2.09 -17.42
N ALA A 601 -46.89 2.75 -16.44
CA ALA A 601 -46.81 4.21 -16.29
C ALA A 601 -45.37 4.71 -16.14
N ARG A 602 -44.52 4.00 -15.39
CA ARG A 602 -43.09 4.32 -15.26
C ARG A 602 -42.36 4.22 -16.59
N ARG A 603 -42.64 3.15 -17.34
CA ARG A 603 -42.05 2.91 -18.66
C ARG A 603 -42.43 4.03 -19.63
N GLU A 604 -43.70 4.41 -19.66
CA GLU A 604 -44.18 5.51 -20.51
C GLU A 604 -43.58 6.85 -20.11
N VAL A 605 -43.52 7.19 -18.83
CA VAL A 605 -42.93 8.46 -18.37
C VAL A 605 -41.44 8.55 -18.72
N LEU A 606 -40.71 7.44 -18.58
CA LEU A 606 -39.30 7.37 -18.99
C LEU A 606 -39.13 7.42 -20.52
N ALA A 607 -40.04 6.82 -21.29
CA ALA A 607 -40.06 6.93 -22.74
C ALA A 607 -40.40 8.36 -23.21
N GLU A 608 -41.32 9.06 -22.53
CA GLU A 608 -41.65 10.46 -22.81
C GLU A 608 -40.49 11.42 -22.52
N ALA A 609 -39.72 11.18 -21.45
CA ALA A 609 -38.50 11.93 -21.15
C ALA A 609 -37.41 11.74 -22.22
N LEU A 610 -37.56 10.74 -23.07
CA LEU A 610 -36.64 10.38 -24.16
C LEU A 610 -37.23 10.65 -25.55
N ARG A 611 -38.36 11.39 -25.64
CA ARG A 611 -39.11 11.65 -26.89
C ARG A 611 -38.33 12.27 -28.05
N GLU A 612 -37.15 12.83 -27.83
CA GLU A 612 -36.27 13.26 -28.92
C GLU A 612 -35.67 12.07 -29.69
N TRP A 613 -35.66 10.86 -29.11
CA TRP A 613 -35.15 9.63 -29.70
C TRP A 613 -36.30 8.63 -29.90
N ASP A 614 -36.53 8.25 -31.15
CA ASP A 614 -37.65 7.41 -31.58
C ASP A 614 -37.56 6.00 -30.96
N ALA A 615 -38.38 5.75 -29.93
CA ALA A 615 -38.35 4.54 -29.11
C ALA A 615 -38.79 3.27 -29.87
N ASP A 616 -39.49 3.43 -31.00
CA ASP A 616 -39.96 2.32 -31.84
C ASP A 616 -38.90 1.83 -32.84
N ALA A 617 -37.76 2.54 -32.96
CA ALA A 617 -36.72 2.22 -33.93
C ALA A 617 -35.66 1.20 -33.43
N ASP A 618 -35.57 0.91 -32.13
CA ASP A 618 -34.51 0.06 -31.57
C ASP A 618 -35.00 -0.99 -30.52
N PRO A 619 -35.05 -2.30 -30.88
CA PRO A 619 -35.41 -3.39 -29.98
C PRO A 619 -34.46 -3.60 -28.80
N GLU A 620 -33.22 -3.08 -28.86
CA GLU A 620 -32.24 -3.16 -27.77
C GLU A 620 -32.53 -2.11 -26.69
N PHE A 621 -32.95 -0.91 -27.10
CA PHE A 621 -33.41 0.16 -26.22
C PHE A 621 -34.63 -0.25 -25.40
N HIS A 622 -35.61 -0.90 -26.04
CA HIS A 622 -36.78 -1.44 -25.35
C HIS A 622 -36.40 -2.48 -24.29
N ARG A 623 -35.42 -3.35 -24.56
CA ARG A 623 -34.91 -4.33 -23.59
C ARG A 623 -34.20 -3.65 -22.41
N LEU A 624 -33.44 -2.60 -22.69
CA LEU A 624 -32.74 -1.81 -21.67
C LEU A 624 -33.72 -1.08 -20.73
N LEU A 625 -34.76 -0.45 -21.28
CA LEU A 625 -35.83 0.19 -20.50
C LEU A 625 -36.53 -0.80 -19.57
N VAL A 626 -36.86 -2.00 -20.05
CA VAL A 626 -37.47 -3.05 -19.23
C VAL A 626 -36.53 -3.49 -18.10
N SER A 627 -35.23 -3.65 -18.39
CA SER A 627 -34.21 -4.04 -17.41
C SER A 627 -34.00 -2.98 -16.31
N ILE A 628 -33.89 -1.71 -16.69
CA ILE A 628 -33.72 -0.59 -15.75
C ILE A 628 -34.98 -0.41 -14.90
N ASN A 629 -36.17 -0.54 -15.48
CA ASN A 629 -37.43 -0.43 -14.75
C ASN A 629 -37.54 -1.49 -13.65
N ARG A 630 -37.15 -2.74 -13.96
CA ARG A 630 -37.13 -3.85 -12.98
C ARG A 630 -36.08 -3.68 -11.88
N SER A 631 -34.89 -3.16 -12.20
CA SER A 631 -33.77 -3.08 -11.26
C SER A 631 -33.78 -1.82 -10.36
N SER A 632 -34.35 -0.72 -10.84
CA SER A 632 -34.32 0.57 -10.14
C SER A 632 -35.58 0.87 -9.31
N ALA A 633 -36.74 0.30 -9.66
CA ALA A 633 -37.99 0.61 -9.00
C ALA A 633 -38.04 0.11 -7.54
N GLY A 634 -38.43 0.99 -6.61
CA GLY A 634 -38.57 0.65 -5.18
C GLY A 634 -37.22 0.45 -4.46
N CYS A 635 -36.10 0.88 -5.06
CA CYS A 635 -34.79 0.74 -4.46
C CYS A 635 -34.48 1.83 -3.42
N ASP A 636 -33.48 1.58 -2.58
CA ASP A 636 -33.11 2.46 -1.46
C ASP A 636 -32.52 3.81 -1.92
N ARG A 637 -32.20 3.95 -3.22
CA ARG A 637 -31.68 5.18 -3.83
C ARG A 637 -32.76 6.18 -4.25
N GLU A 638 -34.03 5.76 -4.35
CA GLU A 638 -35.14 6.66 -4.73
C GLU A 638 -35.60 7.54 -3.55
N HIS A 639 -36.05 8.77 -3.81
CA HIS A 639 -36.62 9.66 -2.78
C HIS A 639 -37.94 10.28 -3.27
N PRO A 640 -39.10 9.69 -2.95
CA PRO A 640 -40.39 10.17 -3.45
C PRO A 640 -40.93 11.42 -2.73
N MET A 641 -40.33 11.87 -1.62
CA MET A 641 -40.93 12.86 -0.70
C MET A 641 -40.15 14.18 -0.50
N TYR A 642 -38.93 14.34 -1.02
CA TYR A 642 -38.11 15.56 -0.75
C TYR A 642 -37.87 16.41 -2.01
N ASP A 643 -38.16 17.71 -1.92
CA ASP A 643 -37.62 18.73 -2.83
C ASP A 643 -36.22 19.11 -2.36
N LEU A 644 -35.22 19.03 -3.23
CA LEU A 644 -33.95 19.73 -3.02
C LEU A 644 -34.06 21.14 -3.58
N ALA A 645 -34.90 21.95 -2.95
CA ALA A 645 -34.99 23.37 -3.14
C ALA A 645 -34.75 24.11 -1.81
N GLU A 646 -33.62 23.84 -1.16
CA GLU A 646 -32.99 24.84 -0.30
C GLU A 646 -31.47 24.81 -0.54
N PRO A 647 -30.87 25.94 -0.98
CA PRO A 647 -29.42 26.04 -1.02
C PRO A 647 -28.91 25.91 0.41
N ARG A 648 -27.95 25.00 0.63
CA ARG A 648 -27.23 24.91 1.90
C ARG A 648 -26.53 26.26 2.17
N GLY A 649 -27.20 27.14 2.91
CA GLY A 649 -26.61 28.34 3.48
C GLY A 649 -25.46 27.99 4.43
N PRO A 650 -24.51 28.92 4.62
CA PRO A 650 -23.29 28.65 5.38
C PRO A 650 -23.64 28.36 6.84
N ARG A 651 -23.32 27.15 7.32
CA ARG A 651 -23.39 26.85 8.74
C ARG A 651 -22.29 27.62 9.47
N HIS A 652 -22.65 28.81 9.95
CA HIS A 652 -21.94 29.52 10.99
C HIS A 652 -21.87 28.67 12.27
N ALA A 653 -20.70 28.75 12.90
CA ALA A 653 -20.42 28.31 14.25
C ALA A 653 -21.39 28.91 15.27
N ARG A 654 -21.86 28.09 16.23
CA ARG A 654 -22.12 28.42 17.65
C ARG A 654 -22.82 27.23 18.33
N ARG A 655 -22.06 26.30 18.91
CA ARG A 655 -21.75 26.17 20.34
C ARG A 655 -21.07 24.82 20.57
#